data_AF-A0AAV9JDY1-F1
#
_entry.id   AF-A0AAV9JDY1-F1
#
_cell.length_a   1.000
_cell.length_b   1.000
_cell.length_c   1.000
_cell.angle_alpha   90.00
_cell.angle_beta   90.00
_cell.angle_gamma   90.00
#
_symmetry.space_group_name_H-M   'P 1'
#
loop_
_entity.id
_entity.type
_entity.pdbx_description
1 polymer ?
#
loop_
_entity_poly.entity_id
_entity_poly.type
_entity_poly.pdbx_seq_one_letter_code
_entity_poly.pdbx_strand_id
1 'polypeptide(L)'
;MPRAVVKIQSAPRSSRWTLGPNDTSLYSPKALEAAAGQKQEEEVVRMQTNGSQYFDQREPPLPRYESYDGSQYSVAHGLDRASSQGGFNGVTGGGHYNEYDYNTPLEERASHQISLNTQLRAPNGDAVGHHLLYETAMLDSQAYELLDIGEVDALKKEQTRLNSRIEAASRKLALESKVKDAAQNLQRLYSVSSRNRPDTPQSPDSAKKSRSSLLGSKRRTSSSGSGTGQTLHQAEDELAASTRKVVELNDTVKGLLDRRELVERKLLRHTAAVLAEQASRAAQRISGMALTNGSRNGNHIAESHDEEDASSLYSPDEFDGIRDILFSRPSSAGNKLQKTGNLQKMQDEHEQQMASVQDRLEQLNEQLRHVIGEASRTRGVASEPERDHYDGNDDDPGLRLDTCFNRLESNLRTLEQEQLDVKAHYAHIQDSASTTQNAVEEQLGTLNRQLHSTLLLGADMQDMETLHEPPQATGHGYQPQLQYLAESLQAMEDTLHRHRAELDNAREAGGGASRAVEDAQAKAMSHAQKIGEYEATLGGLWEILQSGVVSRRPSTVDRDLQEEQGLPSPGLPSPGLKEDFSLQAFSAHVQHLFDRAQSAKAQQEILRRQIQQQRELNGKSDAEKDRQLTDLQATHEQLGLEHGAAQEELSRVMAGHAQAESEASSARSELMNVTNEFEGLKRTADAKQQEREETTRALQMHQGQAATLQTQIDDLEAQVLDLTDDARIFTVESDAKETEAVAKLAAITELLAVAVSDKEAAEQRHTDVAGDLEALESEVVRLSTELAMAKAELEGAYGSRAERAKEAQAAEVKGLGERNRGLEGELGGLRGEHESLVGVHEGLGVEHEGLRREFEGLRGTHEGLTTEHEGLRGSHERLNAEHDGLRDLHERLNAEHDGLRNLHERLGAEHETLRGTHEATLASLQNSHGQITTSASSKSDRAKLLERELEDMTNEYQELTRESIQLEKERGQLEDLIDGLRDRCEGLEAQVSDDRVRWLGLKSPGMGAVAGGGAAAGEHVGGNGREMTSTMVLRQEFKRMMRETRAEGVKLLRVSFL
;
A
#
# COMPACT_ATOMS: atom_id res chain seq x y z
N MET A 1 23.69 -62.87 -17.71
CA MET A 1 22.37 -63.51 -17.84
C MET A 1 21.40 -62.51 -18.47
N PRO A 2 20.81 -62.78 -19.66
CA PRO A 2 19.97 -61.81 -20.36
C PRO A 2 18.49 -62.24 -20.51
N ARG A 3 17.60 -61.23 -20.62
CA ARG A 3 16.31 -61.20 -21.36
C ARG A 3 15.87 -59.73 -21.38
N ALA A 4 16.23 -58.95 -22.41
CA ALA A 4 15.47 -58.78 -23.66
C ALA A 4 14.06 -58.24 -23.37
N VAL A 5 13.70 -56.95 -23.55
CA VAL A 5 14.01 -55.90 -24.57
C VAL A 5 13.40 -56.15 -25.94
N VAL A 6 12.30 -55.43 -26.23
CA VAL A 6 11.88 -54.91 -27.56
C VAL A 6 11.24 -53.52 -27.33
N LYS A 7 11.32 -52.61 -28.32
CA LYS A 7 10.78 -51.23 -28.30
C LYS A 7 9.69 -51.03 -29.38
N ILE A 8 9.11 -49.82 -29.43
CA ILE A 8 8.46 -49.06 -30.54
C ILE A 8 7.07 -48.59 -30.05
N GLN A 9 6.72 -47.30 -29.87
CA GLN A 9 6.91 -45.99 -30.56
C GLN A 9 5.94 -45.69 -31.74
N SER A 10 5.50 -44.43 -31.76
CA SER A 10 4.79 -43.68 -32.81
C SER A 10 3.28 -43.89 -33.03
N ALA A 11 2.59 -42.78 -33.30
CA ALA A 11 1.15 -42.58 -33.55
C ALA A 11 0.90 -42.50 -35.10
N PRO A 12 -0.16 -41.87 -35.68
CA PRO A 12 -1.44 -41.37 -35.15
C PRO A 12 -2.67 -41.77 -36.02
N ARG A 13 -3.89 -41.29 -35.65
CA ARG A 13 -5.12 -41.03 -36.48
C ARG A 13 -6.34 -40.93 -35.52
N SER A 14 -7.37 -40.10 -35.66
CA SER A 14 -7.87 -39.20 -36.73
C SER A 14 -8.33 -39.85 -38.04
N SER A 15 -9.64 -40.15 -38.16
CA SER A 15 -10.55 -39.37 -39.02
C SER A 15 -11.95 -40.01 -39.20
N ARG A 16 -12.99 -39.29 -38.76
CA ARG A 16 -14.28 -39.04 -39.46
C ARG A 16 -14.72 -40.03 -40.55
N TRP A 17 -15.88 -40.68 -40.36
CA TRP A 17 -16.79 -41.06 -41.44
C TRP A 17 -18.23 -40.64 -41.14
N THR A 18 -18.77 -39.82 -42.04
CA THR A 18 -20.18 -39.41 -42.13
C THR A 18 -20.51 -39.38 -43.62
N LEU A 19 -21.50 -40.15 -44.06
CA LEU A 19 -22.05 -40.06 -45.41
C LEU A 19 -23.58 -40.02 -45.33
N GLY A 20 -24.16 -39.17 -46.16
CA GLY A 20 -25.61 -38.96 -46.26
C GLY A 20 -26.18 -39.44 -47.60
N PRO A 21 -27.00 -38.64 -48.31
CA PRO A 21 -28.29 -39.16 -48.76
C PRO A 21 -28.50 -39.09 -50.28
N ASN A 22 -29.74 -39.41 -50.67
CA ASN A 22 -30.32 -39.36 -52.03
C ASN A 22 -29.92 -40.58 -52.92
N ASP A 23 -30.69 -40.97 -53.94
CA ASP A 23 -31.67 -40.19 -54.71
C ASP A 23 -32.82 -41.00 -55.37
N THR A 24 -33.81 -40.28 -55.92
CA THR A 24 -34.71 -40.65 -57.04
C THR A 24 -35.75 -41.80 -56.94
N SER A 25 -36.98 -41.41 -56.55
CA SER A 25 -38.17 -41.41 -57.44
C SER A 25 -39.05 -42.65 -57.76
N LEU A 26 -40.35 -42.34 -57.96
CA LEU A 26 -41.34 -42.89 -58.92
C LEU A 26 -42.24 -44.13 -58.62
N TYR A 27 -43.47 -44.02 -59.17
CA TYR A 27 -44.57 -44.99 -59.38
C TYR A 27 -45.35 -45.65 -58.20
N SER A 28 -46.50 -45.03 -57.89
CA SER A 28 -47.79 -45.66 -57.52
C SER A 28 -48.31 -46.56 -58.69
N PRO A 29 -49.19 -47.60 -58.59
CA PRO A 29 -50.47 -47.48 -57.86
C PRO A 29 -51.26 -48.74 -57.36
N LYS A 30 -52.34 -48.44 -56.61
CA LYS A 30 -53.69 -49.09 -56.58
C LYS A 30 -53.94 -50.48 -55.94
N ALA A 31 -54.68 -50.41 -54.82
CA ALA A 31 -56.08 -50.83 -54.65
C ALA A 31 -56.45 -52.21 -54.05
N LEU A 32 -57.74 -52.29 -53.63
CA LEU A 32 -58.54 -53.44 -53.15
C LEU A 32 -58.30 -53.88 -51.67
N GLU A 33 -59.32 -54.14 -50.83
CA GLU A 33 -60.79 -54.05 -50.99
C GLU A 33 -61.57 -54.09 -49.64
N ALA A 34 -62.71 -53.35 -49.55
CA ALA A 34 -63.88 -53.48 -48.63
C ALA A 34 -63.67 -53.46 -47.08
N ALA A 35 -64.66 -53.18 -46.23
CA ALA A 35 -66.09 -52.84 -46.40
C ALA A 35 -66.54 -51.72 -45.41
N ALA A 36 -67.77 -51.20 -45.52
CA ALA A 36 -68.31 -50.17 -44.63
C ALA A 36 -69.83 -50.28 -44.36
N GLY A 37 -70.28 -49.81 -43.18
CA GLY A 37 -71.66 -49.56 -42.72
C GLY A 37 -71.58 -48.78 -41.40
N GLN A 38 -72.29 -47.66 -41.16
CA GLN A 38 -73.74 -47.47 -40.99
C GLN A 38 -74.30 -48.28 -39.79
N LYS A 39 -75.07 -47.69 -38.84
CA LYS A 39 -75.72 -46.36 -38.77
C LYS A 39 -76.01 -45.93 -37.31
N GLN A 40 -76.60 -44.75 -37.10
CA GLN A 40 -77.11 -44.22 -35.81
C GLN A 40 -78.44 -44.88 -35.40
N GLU A 41 -78.80 -44.95 -34.10
CA GLU A 41 -79.78 -44.09 -33.38
C GLU A 41 -80.21 -44.67 -31.99
N GLU A 42 -81.00 -43.91 -31.21
CA GLU A 42 -81.79 -44.26 -29.99
C GLU A 42 -81.09 -44.71 -28.67
N GLU A 43 -80.73 -43.71 -27.86
CA GLU A 43 -81.21 -43.37 -26.48
C GLU A 43 -82.06 -44.35 -25.60
N VAL A 44 -82.09 -44.06 -24.28
CA VAL A 44 -83.14 -44.39 -23.25
C VAL A 44 -82.83 -45.45 -22.15
N VAL A 45 -82.03 -45.00 -21.15
CA VAL A 45 -82.39 -44.91 -19.69
C VAL A 45 -82.33 -46.12 -18.70
N ARG A 46 -81.87 -45.79 -17.47
CA ARG A 46 -81.93 -46.46 -16.12
C ARG A 46 -80.90 -47.58 -15.78
N MET A 47 -80.36 -47.66 -14.55
CA MET A 47 -80.11 -46.68 -13.45
C MET A 47 -79.27 -47.33 -12.31
N GLN A 48 -78.83 -46.52 -11.33
CA GLN A 48 -78.25 -46.90 -10.00
C GLN A 48 -76.78 -47.39 -10.04
N THR A 49 -75.92 -47.15 -9.03
CA THR A 49 -76.07 -46.52 -7.69
C THR A 49 -75.04 -45.41 -7.39
N ASN A 50 -75.30 -44.63 -6.33
CA ASN A 50 -74.34 -43.79 -5.58
C ASN A 50 -73.30 -44.68 -4.84
N GLY A 51 -72.19 -44.20 -4.22
CA GLY A 51 -71.57 -42.87 -4.18
C GLY A 51 -70.99 -42.47 -2.79
N SER A 52 -70.11 -41.45 -2.76
CA SER A 52 -69.73 -40.60 -1.58
C SER A 52 -68.71 -41.13 -0.52
N GLN A 53 -68.21 -40.16 0.29
CA GLN A 53 -67.46 -40.29 1.59
C GLN A 53 -65.97 -40.73 1.53
N TYR A 54 -65.04 -40.31 2.43
CA TYR A 54 -64.90 -39.08 3.28
C TYR A 54 -63.40 -38.84 3.67
N PHE A 55 -63.13 -38.00 4.69
CA PHE A 55 -61.84 -37.45 5.18
C PHE A 55 -61.04 -38.36 6.14
N ASP A 56 -59.70 -38.20 6.16
CA ASP A 56 -58.87 -37.78 7.33
C ASP A 56 -57.47 -37.34 6.78
N GLN A 57 -56.71 -36.31 7.17
CA GLN A 57 -56.46 -35.48 8.38
C GLN A 57 -55.45 -36.03 9.42
N ARG A 58 -54.25 -35.41 9.49
CA ARG A 58 -53.76 -34.61 10.65
C ARG A 58 -52.40 -33.92 10.41
N GLU A 59 -52.07 -32.99 11.31
CA GLU A 59 -50.97 -32.01 11.24
C GLU A 59 -49.84 -32.28 12.27
N PRO A 60 -48.72 -31.54 12.18
CA PRO A 60 -48.11 -30.90 13.35
C PRO A 60 -48.06 -29.35 13.25
N PRO A 61 -47.87 -28.60 14.37
CA PRO A 61 -48.47 -27.27 14.54
C PRO A 61 -47.56 -26.04 14.30
N LEU A 62 -48.20 -24.86 14.22
CA LEU A 62 -47.59 -23.52 14.17
C LEU A 62 -47.74 -22.74 15.50
N PRO A 63 -46.78 -21.89 15.90
CA PRO A 63 -46.97 -20.88 16.94
C PRO A 63 -47.66 -19.60 16.40
N ARG A 64 -48.36 -18.87 17.27
CA ARG A 64 -49.06 -17.62 16.96
C ARG A 64 -48.13 -16.47 16.58
N TYR A 65 -48.64 -15.54 15.78
CA TYR A 65 -48.32 -14.11 15.88
C TYR A 65 -49.63 -13.32 15.91
N GLU A 66 -49.72 -12.27 16.72
CA GLU A 66 -50.97 -11.52 16.94
C GLU A 66 -51.02 -10.22 16.11
N SER A 67 -52.23 -9.65 15.99
CA SER A 67 -52.55 -8.61 15.02
C SER A 67 -51.93 -7.25 15.35
N TYR A 68 -51.78 -6.41 14.32
CA TYR A 68 -51.77 -4.97 14.49
C TYR A 68 -52.72 -4.31 13.48
N ASP A 69 -53.52 -3.37 13.98
CA ASP A 69 -54.61 -2.72 13.25
C ASP A 69 -54.11 -1.60 12.33
N GLY A 70 -54.90 -1.27 11.31
CA GLY A 70 -54.55 -0.30 10.26
C GLY A 70 -55.65 0.72 10.01
N SER A 71 -55.31 2.01 10.16
CA SER A 71 -56.18 3.12 9.74
C SER A 71 -55.41 4.15 8.93
N GLN A 72 -55.77 4.28 7.65
CA GLN A 72 -55.37 5.41 6.80
C GLN A 72 -56.36 6.56 7.01
N TYR A 73 -55.95 7.83 6.87
CA TYR A 73 -56.78 8.84 6.18
C TYR A 73 -56.00 10.10 5.74
N SER A 74 -55.91 10.26 4.42
CA SER A 74 -55.87 11.47 3.56
C SER A 74 -55.21 12.80 3.97
N VAL A 75 -54.50 13.38 3.00
CA VAL A 75 -53.99 14.76 2.95
C VAL A 75 -55.07 15.78 2.54
N ALA A 76 -55.03 17.00 3.09
CA ALA A 76 -55.66 18.20 2.52
C ALA A 76 -54.93 19.50 2.91
N HIS A 77 -54.89 20.50 2.01
CA HIS A 77 -54.37 21.86 2.25
C HIS A 77 -55.51 22.84 2.57
N GLY A 78 -55.26 23.93 3.32
CA GLY A 78 -56.22 25.05 3.40
C GLY A 78 -55.94 26.23 4.34
N LEU A 79 -55.22 27.26 3.84
CA LEU A 79 -55.39 28.72 4.09
C LEU A 79 -55.25 29.37 5.50
N ASP A 80 -54.34 30.37 5.55
CA ASP A 80 -54.42 31.73 6.15
C ASP A 80 -55.18 31.98 7.49
N ARG A 81 -54.70 32.83 8.42
CA ARG A 81 -54.48 34.29 8.21
C ARG A 81 -54.03 35.07 9.49
N ALA A 82 -52.94 35.86 9.37
CA ALA A 82 -52.66 37.12 10.12
C ALA A 82 -52.51 37.09 11.69
N SER A 83 -51.91 38.07 12.40
CA SER A 83 -50.89 39.10 12.08
C SER A 83 -50.44 39.88 13.35
N SER A 84 -49.13 40.14 13.53
CA SER A 84 -48.55 41.29 14.25
C SER A 84 -47.01 41.20 14.08
N GLN A 85 -46.26 42.04 13.36
CA GLN A 85 -46.09 43.50 13.37
C GLN A 85 -45.10 44.01 14.45
N GLY A 86 -43.88 44.32 14.02
CA GLY A 86 -42.85 45.01 14.81
C GLY A 86 -41.44 44.79 14.26
N GLY A 87 -40.64 45.85 14.14
CA GLY A 87 -39.22 45.77 13.78
C GLY A 87 -38.63 47.12 13.37
N PHE A 88 -37.29 47.27 13.46
CA PHE A 88 -36.45 48.18 12.67
C PHE A 88 -34.95 47.89 12.89
N ASN A 89 -34.11 48.25 11.92
CA ASN A 89 -32.63 48.25 11.83
C ASN A 89 -31.82 48.19 13.16
N GLY A 90 -30.68 47.51 13.31
CA GLY A 90 -29.63 47.12 12.36
C GLY A 90 -28.23 47.50 12.91
N VAL A 91 -27.15 47.34 12.11
CA VAL A 91 -25.76 47.87 12.28
C VAL A 91 -24.69 46.99 13.00
N THR A 92 -23.84 46.38 12.15
CA THR A 92 -22.40 45.97 12.31
C THR A 92 -21.92 44.97 13.38
N GLY A 93 -20.97 44.12 12.94
CA GLY A 93 -20.02 43.38 13.79
C GLY A 93 -20.34 41.88 13.92
N GLY A 94 -19.37 40.96 13.83
CA GLY A 94 -17.95 41.21 13.61
C GLY A 94 -17.00 40.02 13.75
N GLY A 95 -17.47 38.78 13.57
CA GLY A 95 -16.64 37.57 13.59
C GLY A 95 -16.25 37.03 14.96
N HIS A 96 -16.57 35.76 15.22
CA HIS A 96 -15.57 34.70 15.38
C HIS A 96 -16.24 33.33 15.18
N TYR A 97 -15.46 32.30 14.86
CA TYR A 97 -15.91 30.90 14.79
C TYR A 97 -15.39 30.13 16.01
N ASN A 98 -16.06 29.01 16.30
CA ASN A 98 -15.78 28.00 17.33
C ASN A 98 -16.05 28.46 18.78
N GLU A 99 -17.18 28.01 19.33
CA GLU A 99 -17.21 26.98 20.40
C GLU A 99 -18.66 26.47 20.55
N TYR A 100 -18.90 25.19 20.27
CA TYR A 100 -20.23 24.56 20.42
C TYR A 100 -20.26 23.68 21.67
N ASP A 101 -20.37 24.32 22.82
CA ASP A 101 -20.60 23.65 24.10
C ASP A 101 -22.06 23.12 24.17
N TYR A 102 -22.23 21.80 24.27
CA TYR A 102 -23.53 21.14 24.15
C TYR A 102 -24.26 21.09 25.51
N ASN A 103 -24.68 22.25 26.00
CA ASN A 103 -25.38 22.37 27.28
C ASN A 103 -26.92 22.31 27.12
N THR A 104 -27.48 21.10 27.22
CA THR A 104 -28.88 20.78 27.58
C THR A 104 -28.96 19.28 27.84
N PRO A 105 -29.63 18.83 28.93
CA PRO A 105 -31.07 19.00 29.06
C PRO A 105 -31.54 19.55 30.41
N LEU A 106 -32.78 20.05 30.46
CA LEU A 106 -33.43 20.49 31.69
C LEU A 106 -34.87 19.97 31.78
N GLU A 107 -35.02 18.64 31.77
CA GLU A 107 -36.29 18.00 32.11
C GLU A 107 -36.07 16.57 32.65
N GLU A 108 -35.76 16.43 33.95
CA GLU A 108 -35.91 15.16 34.65
C GLU A 108 -36.62 15.39 36.00
N ARG A 109 -37.71 14.63 36.22
CA ARG A 109 -38.53 14.72 37.43
C ARG A 109 -38.14 13.59 38.38
N ALA A 110 -37.31 13.94 39.37
CA ALA A 110 -37.08 13.16 40.60
C ALA A 110 -36.63 11.69 40.42
N SER A 111 -35.38 11.51 39.99
CA SER A 111 -34.54 10.40 40.48
C SER A 111 -33.80 10.85 41.76
N HIS A 112 -33.58 9.94 42.72
CA HIS A 112 -32.95 10.31 44.00
C HIS A 112 -31.42 10.35 43.90
N GLN A 113 -30.81 11.53 44.05
CA GLN A 113 -29.37 11.66 44.13
C GLN A 113 -28.83 11.07 45.45
N ILE A 114 -28.25 9.86 45.38
CA ILE A 114 -27.30 9.38 46.37
C ILE A 114 -25.89 9.72 45.88
N SER A 115 -25.18 10.57 46.63
CA SER A 115 -23.87 11.09 46.23
C SER A 115 -22.76 10.04 46.42
N LEU A 116 -22.50 9.22 45.39
CA LEU A 116 -21.37 8.28 45.36
C LEU A 116 -20.03 9.02 45.24
N ASN A 117 -19.53 9.52 46.37
CA ASN A 117 -18.24 10.19 46.48
C ASN A 117 -17.11 9.17 46.71
N THR A 118 -16.91 8.26 45.75
CA THR A 118 -15.93 7.17 45.83
C THR A 118 -14.53 7.63 45.40
N GLN A 119 -13.83 8.33 46.30
CA GLN A 119 -12.38 8.48 46.17
C GLN A 119 -11.69 7.11 46.26
N LEU A 120 -11.16 6.64 45.13
CA LEU A 120 -10.50 5.34 44.99
C LEU A 120 -9.33 5.19 45.97
N ARG A 121 -9.48 4.30 46.94
CA ARG A 121 -8.41 3.81 47.83
C ARG A 121 -8.47 2.30 48.00
N ALA A 122 -8.16 1.59 46.91
CA ALA A 122 -7.95 0.15 46.91
C ALA A 122 -6.56 -0.22 47.47
N PRO A 123 -6.29 -1.49 47.84
CA PRO A 123 -7.21 -2.62 47.92
C PRO A 123 -7.38 -3.18 49.36
N ASN A 124 -8.23 -4.21 49.50
CA ASN A 124 -8.35 -5.12 50.65
C ASN A 124 -8.82 -4.50 51.99
N GLY A 125 -10.05 -4.79 52.41
CA GLY A 125 -10.43 -4.68 53.83
C GLY A 125 -11.92 -4.54 54.12
N ASP A 126 -12.64 -3.69 53.38
CA ASP A 126 -14.03 -3.38 53.71
C ASP A 126 -15.03 -4.40 53.15
N ALA A 127 -15.11 -5.56 53.83
CA ALA A 127 -16.09 -6.59 53.55
C ALA A 127 -17.54 -6.09 53.70
N VAL A 128 -17.79 -5.08 54.53
CA VAL A 128 -19.13 -4.50 54.74
C VAL A 128 -19.51 -3.59 53.58
N GLY A 129 -18.60 -2.71 53.14
CA GLY A 129 -18.77 -1.88 51.94
C GLY A 129 -18.95 -2.72 50.67
N HIS A 130 -18.15 -3.78 50.50
CA HIS A 130 -18.34 -4.72 49.39
C HIS A 130 -19.67 -5.49 49.48
N HIS A 131 -20.08 -5.93 50.67
CA HIS A 131 -21.37 -6.61 50.86
C HIS A 131 -22.55 -5.67 50.61
N LEU A 132 -22.49 -4.42 51.08
CA LEU A 132 -23.53 -3.40 50.87
C LEU A 132 -23.63 -2.99 49.39
N LEU A 133 -22.50 -2.84 48.68
CA LEU A 133 -22.52 -2.61 47.23
C LEU A 133 -23.10 -3.79 46.47
N TYR A 134 -22.80 -5.02 46.88
CA TYR A 134 -23.35 -6.25 46.30
C TYR A 134 -24.85 -6.40 46.58
N GLU A 135 -25.29 -6.12 47.81
CA GLU A 135 -26.71 -6.11 48.21
C GLU A 135 -27.49 -5.01 47.47
N THR A 136 -26.92 -3.80 47.33
CA THR A 136 -27.52 -2.71 46.54
C THR A 136 -27.63 -3.10 45.06
N ALA A 137 -26.57 -3.66 44.46
CA ALA A 137 -26.63 -4.16 43.09
C ALA A 137 -27.62 -5.33 42.91
N MET A 138 -27.76 -6.21 43.89
CA MET A 138 -28.78 -7.26 43.92
C MET A 138 -30.19 -6.69 44.02
N LEU A 139 -30.40 -5.58 44.73
CA LEU A 139 -31.71 -4.89 44.84
C LEU A 139 -32.05 -4.12 43.55
N ASP A 140 -31.10 -3.40 42.97
CA ASP A 140 -31.30 -2.67 41.71
C ASP A 140 -31.55 -3.62 40.52
N SER A 141 -30.88 -4.78 40.51
CA SER A 141 -31.04 -5.80 39.46
C SER A 141 -32.32 -6.65 39.60
N GLN A 142 -32.97 -6.69 40.76
CA GLN A 142 -34.31 -7.29 40.92
C GLN A 142 -35.40 -6.56 40.12
N ALA A 143 -35.16 -5.32 39.71
CA ALA A 143 -36.07 -4.56 38.85
C ALA A 143 -35.89 -4.84 37.34
N TYR A 144 -35.04 -5.79 36.94
CA TYR A 144 -34.76 -6.11 35.54
C TYR A 144 -35.50 -7.38 35.09
N GLU A 145 -36.10 -7.30 33.90
CA GLU A 145 -36.87 -8.40 33.31
C GLU A 145 -35.96 -9.53 32.82
N LEU A 146 -36.32 -10.77 33.14
CA LEU A 146 -35.76 -11.98 32.53
C LEU A 146 -36.51 -12.24 31.21
N LEU A 147 -35.87 -11.91 30.09
CA LEU A 147 -36.35 -12.26 28.75
C LEU A 147 -36.17 -13.76 28.47
N ASP A 148 -37.02 -14.32 27.61
CA ASP A 148 -36.92 -15.73 27.19
C ASP A 148 -35.67 -15.98 26.31
N ILE A 149 -35.20 -17.24 26.27
CA ILE A 149 -34.06 -17.65 25.45
C ILE A 149 -34.27 -17.32 23.96
N GLY A 150 -35.50 -17.45 23.45
CA GLY A 150 -35.87 -17.08 22.08
C GLY A 150 -35.83 -15.57 21.83
N GLU A 151 -36.25 -14.76 22.81
CA GLU A 151 -36.18 -13.30 22.74
C GLU A 151 -34.72 -12.80 22.84
N VAL A 152 -33.92 -13.39 23.72
CA VAL A 152 -32.50 -13.10 23.88
C VAL A 152 -31.74 -13.40 22.60
N ASP A 153 -32.00 -14.53 21.95
CA ASP A 153 -31.41 -14.86 20.66
C ASP A 153 -31.94 -14.00 19.50
N ALA A 154 -33.21 -13.58 19.54
CA ALA A 154 -33.75 -12.59 18.61
C ALA A 154 -33.05 -11.24 18.76
N LEU A 155 -32.79 -10.78 19.99
CA LEU A 155 -32.04 -9.55 20.28
C LEU A 155 -30.57 -9.65 19.87
N LYS A 156 -29.89 -10.77 20.08
CA LYS A 156 -28.52 -11.00 19.54
C LYS A 156 -28.50 -10.94 18.00
N LYS A 157 -29.48 -11.56 17.34
CA LYS A 157 -29.66 -11.53 15.87
C LYS A 157 -30.02 -10.12 15.39
N GLU A 158 -30.74 -9.33 16.20
CA GLU A 158 -30.97 -7.91 15.91
C GLU A 158 -29.68 -7.08 16.08
N GLN A 159 -28.89 -7.31 17.14
CA GLN A 159 -27.64 -6.59 17.40
C GLN A 159 -26.61 -6.77 16.26
N THR A 160 -26.43 -7.99 15.76
CA THR A 160 -25.52 -8.25 14.61
C THR A 160 -26.06 -7.66 13.31
N ARG A 161 -27.38 -7.70 13.09
CA ARG A 161 -28.06 -7.03 11.96
C ARG A 161 -28.00 -5.50 12.06
N LEU A 162 -27.97 -4.93 13.26
CA LEU A 162 -27.81 -3.49 13.48
C LEU A 162 -26.37 -3.08 13.26
N ASN A 163 -25.38 -3.78 13.83
CA ASN A 163 -23.96 -3.48 13.61
C ASN A 163 -23.59 -3.50 12.12
N SER A 164 -23.95 -4.57 11.39
CA SER A 164 -23.72 -4.65 9.94
C SER A 164 -24.40 -3.53 9.14
N ARG A 165 -25.61 -3.09 9.55
CA ARG A 165 -26.29 -1.92 8.95
C ARG A 165 -25.63 -0.58 9.31
N ILE A 166 -25.14 -0.42 10.54
CA ILE A 166 -24.39 0.76 11.00
C ILE A 166 -23.10 0.88 10.19
N GLU A 167 -22.34 -0.22 10.01
CA GLU A 167 -21.13 -0.21 9.19
C GLU A 167 -21.42 0.05 7.70
N ALA A 168 -22.53 -0.46 7.16
CA ALA A 168 -22.93 -0.17 5.78
C ALA A 168 -23.31 1.32 5.62
N ALA A 169 -24.06 1.86 6.57
CA ALA A 169 -24.47 3.27 6.59
C ALA A 169 -23.29 4.23 6.84
N SER A 170 -22.34 3.88 7.72
CA SER A 170 -21.14 4.68 7.99
C SER A 170 -20.16 4.67 6.82
N ARG A 171 -19.95 3.51 6.17
CA ARG A 171 -19.20 3.42 4.89
C ARG A 171 -19.85 4.29 3.80
N LYS A 172 -21.19 4.24 3.67
CA LYS A 172 -21.94 5.08 2.73
C LYS A 172 -21.80 6.58 3.08
N LEU A 173 -21.92 6.96 4.35
CA LEU A 173 -21.72 8.33 4.82
C LEU A 173 -20.30 8.84 4.54
N ALA A 174 -19.27 8.01 4.76
CA ALA A 174 -17.89 8.36 4.45
C ALA A 174 -17.64 8.57 2.95
N LEU A 175 -18.31 7.80 2.08
CA LEU A 175 -18.28 7.99 0.63
C LEU A 175 -19.03 9.28 0.23
N GLU A 176 -20.25 9.50 0.72
CA GLU A 176 -21.02 10.72 0.39
C GLU A 176 -20.36 11.99 0.97
N SER A 177 -19.64 11.92 2.10
CA SER A 177 -18.84 13.04 2.59
C SER A 177 -17.70 13.37 1.63
N LYS A 178 -16.98 12.36 1.11
CA LYS A 178 -15.96 12.58 0.07
C LYS A 178 -16.55 13.16 -1.21
N VAL A 179 -17.78 12.78 -1.59
CA VAL A 179 -18.52 13.38 -2.71
C VAL A 179 -18.88 14.84 -2.42
N LYS A 180 -19.35 15.15 -1.20
CA LYS A 180 -19.62 16.52 -0.74
C LYS A 180 -18.35 17.39 -0.79
N ASP A 181 -17.22 16.88 -0.32
CA ASP A 181 -15.95 17.60 -0.30
C ASP A 181 -15.41 17.81 -1.72
N ALA A 182 -15.58 16.83 -2.61
CA ALA A 182 -15.31 16.97 -4.05
C ALA A 182 -16.22 18.02 -4.71
N ALA A 183 -17.52 17.98 -4.46
CA ALA A 183 -18.49 18.96 -4.97
C ALA A 183 -18.20 20.38 -4.43
N GLN A 184 -17.80 20.52 -3.17
CA GLN A 184 -17.37 21.79 -2.59
C GLN A 184 -16.10 22.31 -3.27
N ASN A 185 -15.15 21.44 -3.63
CA ASN A 185 -13.96 21.83 -4.38
C ASN A 185 -14.28 22.18 -5.84
N LEU A 186 -15.24 21.52 -6.48
CA LEU A 186 -15.76 21.94 -7.79
C LEU A 186 -16.45 23.33 -7.70
N GLN A 187 -17.30 23.56 -6.72
CA GLN A 187 -17.93 24.88 -6.48
C GLN A 187 -16.87 25.97 -6.24
N ARG A 188 -15.79 25.67 -5.49
CA ARG A 188 -14.64 26.58 -5.32
C ARG A 188 -13.96 26.90 -6.65
N LEU A 189 -13.70 25.91 -7.50
CA LEU A 189 -13.09 26.12 -8.82
C LEU A 189 -13.96 26.98 -9.74
N TYR A 190 -15.27 26.69 -9.83
CA TYR A 190 -16.19 27.49 -10.66
C TYR A 190 -16.41 28.91 -10.11
N SER A 191 -16.51 29.10 -8.79
CA SER A 191 -16.66 30.42 -8.18
C SER A 191 -15.40 31.29 -8.24
N VAL A 192 -14.19 30.69 -8.19
CA VAL A 192 -12.93 31.39 -8.50
C VAL A 192 -12.88 31.80 -9.98
N SER A 193 -13.28 30.90 -10.89
CA SER A 193 -13.39 31.23 -12.33
C SER A 193 -14.41 32.33 -12.62
N SER A 194 -15.39 32.54 -11.74
CA SER A 194 -16.38 33.63 -11.85
C SER A 194 -15.87 34.99 -11.38
N ARG A 195 -14.92 35.04 -10.43
CA ARG A 195 -14.48 36.30 -9.81
C ARG A 195 -13.34 37.02 -10.54
N ASN A 196 -12.53 36.30 -11.32
CA ASN A 196 -11.38 36.89 -12.02
C ASN A 196 -11.73 37.54 -13.37
N ARG A 197 -12.55 38.60 -13.36
CA ARG A 197 -12.68 39.50 -14.52
C ARG A 197 -13.06 40.96 -14.19
N PRO A 198 -12.10 41.79 -13.75
CA PRO A 198 -12.19 43.25 -13.87
C PRO A 198 -11.99 43.70 -15.33
N ASP A 199 -12.48 44.89 -15.69
CA ASP A 199 -12.34 45.47 -17.03
C ASP A 199 -10.93 45.97 -17.36
N THR A 200 -10.51 45.80 -18.63
CA THR A 200 -9.54 46.69 -19.31
C THR A 200 -9.55 46.43 -20.84
N PRO A 201 -9.37 47.45 -21.71
CA PRO A 201 -9.56 47.31 -23.16
C PRO A 201 -8.28 47.12 -23.98
N GLN A 202 -8.45 46.61 -25.21
CA GLN A 202 -7.59 46.73 -26.40
C GLN A 202 -6.07 46.46 -26.29
N SER A 203 -5.64 45.29 -26.78
CA SER A 203 -4.71 45.21 -27.92
C SER A 203 -4.78 43.81 -28.58
N PRO A 204 -4.56 43.67 -29.91
CA PRO A 204 -4.52 42.36 -30.57
C PRO A 204 -3.16 41.63 -30.40
N ASP A 205 -3.06 40.45 -31.02
CA ASP A 205 -1.85 39.63 -31.21
C ASP A 205 -1.22 38.95 -29.99
N SER A 206 -1.81 37.81 -29.58
CA SER A 206 -1.03 36.59 -29.29
C SER A 206 -1.90 35.32 -29.36
N ALA A 207 -1.52 34.36 -30.19
CA ALA A 207 -2.29 33.14 -30.42
C ALA A 207 -2.12 32.12 -29.27
N LYS A 208 -2.99 32.18 -28.25
CA LYS A 208 -2.98 31.23 -27.13
C LYS A 208 -3.67 29.92 -27.50
N LYS A 209 -2.86 28.87 -27.64
CA LYS A 209 -3.26 27.50 -28.00
C LYS A 209 -3.83 26.76 -26.78
N SER A 210 -5.14 26.82 -26.59
CA SER A 210 -5.83 26.17 -25.47
C SER A 210 -5.61 24.65 -25.45
N ARG A 211 -5.17 24.11 -24.31
CA ARG A 211 -5.05 22.66 -24.09
C ARG A 211 -6.45 22.09 -23.85
N SER A 212 -6.99 21.35 -24.81
CA SER A 212 -8.32 20.72 -24.71
C SER A 212 -8.29 19.51 -23.78
N SER A 213 -9.04 19.56 -22.68
CA SER A 213 -9.35 18.37 -21.87
C SER A 213 -10.27 17.43 -22.65
N LEU A 214 -9.84 16.18 -22.87
CA LEU A 214 -10.72 15.14 -23.40
C LEU A 214 -11.64 14.62 -22.29
N LEU A 215 -12.96 14.83 -22.42
CA LEU A 215 -14.03 14.00 -21.86
C LEU A 215 -15.40 14.54 -22.33
N GLY A 216 -16.38 13.64 -22.51
CA GLY A 216 -17.80 14.00 -22.63
C GLY A 216 -18.32 14.42 -24.02
N SER A 217 -18.78 13.45 -24.82
CA SER A 217 -19.65 13.71 -25.97
C SER A 217 -20.90 12.83 -25.95
N LYS A 218 -22.04 13.39 -25.55
CA LYS A 218 -23.37 12.90 -25.93
C LYS A 218 -24.45 13.98 -25.68
N ARG A 219 -25.42 14.05 -26.61
CA ARG A 219 -26.67 14.83 -26.55
C ARG A 219 -26.54 16.35 -26.35
N ARG A 220 -26.58 17.09 -27.46
CA ARG A 220 -27.05 18.49 -27.47
C ARG A 220 -28.50 18.53 -27.96
N THR A 221 -29.38 19.11 -27.15
CA THR A 221 -30.63 19.74 -27.60
C THR A 221 -30.54 21.25 -27.34
N SER A 222 -31.21 22.06 -28.15
CA SER A 222 -30.97 23.50 -28.22
C SER A 222 -31.77 24.34 -27.20
N SER A 223 -31.07 25.21 -26.47
CA SER A 223 -31.63 26.47 -25.94
C SER A 223 -30.52 27.52 -25.80
N SER A 224 -30.88 28.76 -25.45
CA SER A 224 -30.02 29.94 -25.53
C SER A 224 -29.55 30.45 -24.16
N GLY A 225 -28.36 31.06 -24.11
CA GLY A 225 -27.97 32.02 -23.06
C GLY A 225 -26.88 31.58 -22.07
N SER A 226 -25.83 32.38 -21.96
CA SER A 226 -24.91 32.49 -20.80
C SER A 226 -24.37 31.19 -20.17
N GLY A 227 -23.65 30.38 -20.97
CA GLY A 227 -23.13 29.07 -20.57
C GLY A 227 -22.06 29.01 -19.47
N THR A 228 -21.73 30.11 -18.79
CA THR A 228 -20.82 30.13 -17.62
C THR A 228 -21.54 30.22 -16.27
N GLY A 229 -22.82 30.61 -16.24
CA GLY A 229 -23.62 30.58 -15.00
C GLY A 229 -24.22 29.21 -14.71
N GLN A 230 -24.56 28.45 -15.76
CA GLN A 230 -25.22 27.15 -15.62
C GLN A 230 -24.33 26.09 -14.93
N THR A 231 -23.03 26.04 -15.24
CA THR A 231 -22.11 25.08 -14.62
C THR A 231 -21.83 25.39 -13.15
N LEU A 232 -21.89 26.67 -12.76
CA LEU A 232 -21.77 27.08 -11.36
C LEU A 232 -23.01 26.66 -10.57
N HIS A 233 -24.22 26.95 -11.07
CA HIS A 233 -25.45 26.50 -10.40
C HIS A 233 -25.58 24.97 -10.37
N GLN A 234 -25.13 24.25 -11.41
CA GLN A 234 -25.09 22.78 -11.39
C GLN A 234 -24.17 22.26 -10.27
N ALA A 235 -22.97 22.83 -10.08
CA ALA A 235 -22.09 22.48 -8.97
C ALA A 235 -22.69 22.85 -7.59
N GLU A 236 -23.50 23.91 -7.51
CA GLU A 236 -24.23 24.30 -6.30
C GLU A 236 -25.39 23.36 -5.97
N ASP A 237 -26.17 22.95 -6.99
CA ASP A 237 -27.26 21.97 -6.85
C ASP A 237 -26.71 20.57 -6.50
N GLU A 238 -25.58 20.16 -7.09
CA GLU A 238 -24.89 18.90 -6.75
C GLU A 238 -24.36 18.92 -5.31
N LEU A 239 -23.77 20.03 -4.86
CA LEU A 239 -23.38 20.21 -3.46
C LEU A 239 -24.59 20.24 -2.52
N ALA A 240 -25.70 20.88 -2.90
CA ALA A 240 -26.94 20.90 -2.14
C ALA A 240 -27.59 19.51 -2.03
N ALA A 241 -27.53 18.71 -3.10
CA ALA A 241 -27.99 17.32 -3.08
C ALA A 241 -27.10 16.44 -2.20
N SER A 242 -25.77 16.53 -2.35
CA SER A 242 -24.82 15.74 -1.57
C SER A 242 -24.85 16.09 -0.07
N THR A 243 -24.94 17.38 0.28
CA THR A 243 -25.08 17.82 1.69
C THR A 243 -26.36 17.30 2.34
N ARG A 244 -27.52 17.37 1.67
CA ARG A 244 -28.78 16.78 2.17
C ARG A 244 -28.63 15.27 2.41
N LYS A 245 -28.02 14.56 1.47
CA LYS A 245 -27.80 13.11 1.53
C LYS A 245 -26.82 12.69 2.63
N VAL A 246 -25.81 13.52 2.93
CA VAL A 246 -24.94 13.33 4.10
C VAL A 246 -25.69 13.55 5.41
N VAL A 247 -26.60 14.53 5.50
CA VAL A 247 -27.46 14.74 6.68
C VAL A 247 -28.43 13.57 6.88
N GLU A 248 -29.15 13.17 5.82
CA GLU A 248 -30.04 11.99 5.82
C GLU A 248 -29.31 10.73 6.29
N LEU A 249 -28.10 10.48 5.79
CA LEU A 249 -27.29 9.35 6.25
C LEU A 249 -26.83 9.49 7.69
N ASN A 250 -26.50 10.70 8.16
CA ASN A 250 -26.12 10.95 9.54
C ASN A 250 -27.27 10.62 10.50
N ASP A 251 -28.49 11.04 10.16
CA ASP A 251 -29.68 10.78 10.97
C ASP A 251 -30.12 9.31 10.93
N THR A 252 -29.95 8.61 9.79
CA THR A 252 -30.14 7.14 9.77
C THR A 252 -29.07 6.40 10.58
N VAL A 253 -27.82 6.88 10.64
CA VAL A 253 -26.77 6.31 11.49
C VAL A 253 -27.11 6.52 12.97
N LYS A 254 -27.58 7.71 13.38
CA LYS A 254 -28.07 7.95 14.75
C LYS A 254 -29.20 6.98 15.12
N GLY A 255 -30.28 6.93 14.33
CA GLY A 255 -31.42 6.06 14.64
C GLY A 255 -31.06 4.56 14.69
N LEU A 256 -30.03 4.12 13.95
CA LEU A 256 -29.49 2.76 14.07
C LEU A 256 -28.64 2.57 15.34
N LEU A 257 -27.85 3.57 15.75
CA LEU A 257 -27.08 3.56 16.99
C LEU A 257 -27.99 3.58 18.22
N ASP A 258 -29.00 4.45 18.26
CA ASP A 258 -29.99 4.55 19.34
C ASP A 258 -30.74 3.21 19.51
N ARG A 259 -31.10 2.57 18.38
CA ARG A 259 -31.73 1.24 18.38
C ARG A 259 -30.76 0.14 18.84
N ARG A 260 -29.48 0.18 18.43
CA ARG A 260 -28.44 -0.73 18.95
C ARG A 260 -28.31 -0.57 20.45
N GLU A 261 -28.21 0.65 20.96
CA GLU A 261 -28.04 0.91 22.38
C GLU A 261 -29.25 0.40 23.19
N LEU A 262 -30.47 0.55 22.67
CA LEU A 262 -31.67 -0.03 23.29
C LEU A 262 -31.63 -1.57 23.36
N VAL A 263 -31.17 -2.24 22.30
CA VAL A 263 -30.97 -3.71 22.27
C VAL A 263 -29.87 -4.13 23.25
N GLU A 264 -28.76 -3.39 23.30
CA GLU A 264 -27.61 -3.65 24.16
C GLU A 264 -27.97 -3.46 25.65
N ARG A 265 -28.68 -2.37 26.00
CA ARG A 265 -29.26 -2.14 27.32
C ARG A 265 -30.23 -3.25 27.74
N LYS A 266 -31.04 -3.80 26.82
CA LYS A 266 -31.93 -4.94 27.12
C LYS A 266 -31.13 -6.22 27.42
N LEU A 267 -30.14 -6.56 26.60
CA LEU A 267 -29.27 -7.72 26.82
C LEU A 267 -28.47 -7.60 28.13
N LEU A 268 -27.98 -6.40 28.47
CA LEU A 268 -27.28 -6.13 29.72
C LEU A 268 -28.19 -6.24 30.95
N ARG A 269 -29.44 -5.76 30.88
CA ARG A 269 -30.44 -5.96 31.95
C ARG A 269 -30.77 -7.43 32.18
N HIS A 270 -30.98 -8.19 31.11
CA HIS A 270 -31.19 -9.64 31.20
C HIS A 270 -29.98 -10.35 31.82
N THR A 271 -28.74 -10.04 31.41
CA THR A 271 -27.54 -10.68 32.00
C THR A 271 -27.36 -10.32 33.47
N ALA A 272 -27.65 -9.08 33.88
CA ALA A 272 -27.66 -8.70 35.29
C ALA A 272 -28.75 -9.43 36.09
N ALA A 273 -29.96 -9.58 35.55
CA ALA A 273 -31.05 -10.34 36.17
C ALA A 273 -30.69 -11.84 36.33
N VAL A 274 -30.10 -12.46 35.31
CA VAL A 274 -29.63 -13.86 35.37
C VAL A 274 -28.53 -14.03 36.41
N LEU A 275 -27.59 -13.09 36.52
CA LEU A 275 -26.54 -13.14 37.54
C LEU A 275 -27.11 -12.97 38.96
N ALA A 276 -28.12 -12.11 39.15
CA ALA A 276 -28.83 -11.98 40.43
C ALA A 276 -29.65 -13.23 40.79
N GLU A 277 -30.26 -13.89 39.80
CA GLU A 277 -30.96 -15.17 40.00
C GLU A 277 -29.99 -16.31 40.35
N GLN A 278 -28.81 -16.37 39.70
CA GLN A 278 -27.76 -17.33 40.03
C GLN A 278 -27.16 -17.07 41.42
N ALA A 279 -26.91 -15.81 41.77
CA ALA A 279 -26.42 -15.40 43.09
C ALA A 279 -27.40 -15.75 44.22
N SER A 280 -28.70 -15.46 44.03
CA SER A 280 -29.74 -15.80 45.02
C SER A 280 -29.96 -17.32 45.13
N ARG A 281 -29.90 -18.08 44.02
CA ARG A 281 -29.87 -19.56 44.06
C ARG A 281 -28.64 -20.12 44.79
N ALA A 282 -27.47 -19.50 44.64
CA ALA A 282 -26.26 -19.88 45.38
C ALA A 282 -26.42 -19.63 46.89
N ALA A 283 -26.94 -18.46 47.28
CA ALA A 283 -27.26 -18.15 48.68
C ALA A 283 -28.31 -19.11 49.27
N GLN A 284 -29.34 -19.48 48.50
CA GLN A 284 -30.33 -20.48 48.91
C GLN A 284 -29.73 -21.88 49.11
N ARG A 285 -28.78 -22.32 48.25
CA ARG A 285 -28.06 -23.59 48.43
C ARG A 285 -27.21 -23.60 49.71
N ILE A 286 -26.51 -22.50 50.00
CA ILE A 286 -25.73 -22.33 51.24
C ILE A 286 -26.65 -22.38 52.46
N SER A 287 -27.81 -21.69 52.41
CA SER A 287 -28.83 -21.73 53.47
C SER A 287 -29.43 -23.12 53.68
N GLY A 288 -29.68 -23.87 52.59
CA GLY A 288 -30.20 -25.23 52.65
C GLY A 288 -29.27 -26.23 53.37
N MET A 289 -27.95 -26.08 53.21
CA MET A 289 -26.96 -26.88 53.95
C MET A 289 -26.86 -26.50 55.44
N ALA A 290 -27.28 -25.28 55.84
CA ALA A 290 -27.22 -24.82 57.23
C ALA A 290 -28.39 -25.33 58.11
N LEU A 291 -29.46 -25.89 57.53
CA LEU A 291 -30.69 -26.25 58.26
C LEU A 291 -30.81 -27.75 58.61
N THR A 292 -29.83 -28.58 58.28
CA THR A 292 -29.88 -30.05 58.50
C THR A 292 -29.08 -30.55 59.70
N ASN A 293 -28.25 -29.72 60.33
CA ASN A 293 -27.38 -30.15 61.44
C ASN A 293 -27.26 -29.05 62.53
N GLY A 294 -28.09 -29.09 63.57
CA GLY A 294 -28.20 -27.96 64.50
C GLY A 294 -29.04 -28.13 65.76
N SER A 295 -29.08 -29.31 66.40
CA SER A 295 -29.71 -29.42 67.74
C SER A 295 -29.15 -30.52 68.64
N ARG A 296 -27.98 -30.26 69.25
CA ARG A 296 -27.69 -30.66 70.64
C ARG A 296 -26.45 -29.96 71.20
N ASN A 297 -26.56 -29.57 72.47
CA ASN A 297 -25.49 -29.16 73.39
C ASN A 297 -24.45 -28.14 72.88
N GLY A 298 -24.58 -26.89 73.32
CA GLY A 298 -23.41 -26.07 73.64
C GLY A 298 -23.16 -26.07 75.15
N ASN A 299 -21.91 -26.24 75.60
CA ASN A 299 -21.32 -25.47 76.70
C ASN A 299 -19.81 -25.68 76.80
N HIS A 300 -19.10 -24.66 77.32
CA HIS A 300 -17.64 -24.61 77.62
C HIS A 300 -16.71 -24.63 76.39
N ILE A 301 -15.65 -23.81 76.22
CA ILE A 301 -14.75 -22.93 77.01
C ILE A 301 -13.29 -23.45 76.88
N ALA A 302 -12.36 -22.50 76.68
CA ALA A 302 -10.90 -22.67 76.53
C ALA A 302 -10.46 -23.34 75.19
N GLU A 303 -9.53 -22.81 74.37
CA GLU A 303 -8.24 -22.10 74.58
C GLU A 303 -7.04 -23.06 74.60
N SER A 304 -5.92 -22.67 73.96
CA SER A 304 -4.69 -23.45 73.71
C SER A 304 -4.85 -24.64 72.71
N HIS A 305 -3.83 -25.11 71.98
CA HIS A 305 -2.51 -24.58 71.56
C HIS A 305 -2.04 -25.42 70.34
N ASP A 306 -1.02 -24.94 69.60
CA ASP A 306 -0.09 -25.70 68.72
C ASP A 306 -0.69 -26.56 67.58
N GLU A 307 -0.42 -26.26 66.30
CA GLU A 307 0.81 -26.52 65.52
C GLU A 307 0.92 -27.95 64.93
N GLU A 308 1.74 -28.01 63.89
CA GLU A 308 2.02 -29.05 62.89
C GLU A 308 2.07 -30.52 63.40
N ASP A 309 1.44 -31.46 62.66
CA ASP A 309 2.12 -32.16 61.55
C ASP A 309 1.10 -32.98 60.69
N ALA A 310 1.59 -33.74 59.72
CA ALA A 310 0.83 -34.26 58.58
C ALA A 310 0.32 -35.72 58.71
N SER A 311 -0.45 -36.10 57.68
CA SER A 311 -0.60 -37.46 57.13
C SER A 311 -1.75 -38.37 57.59
N SER A 312 -2.48 -38.86 56.59
CA SER A 312 -3.17 -40.16 56.51
C SER A 312 -4.13 -40.56 57.66
N LEU A 313 -5.39 -40.13 57.54
CA LEU A 313 -6.53 -40.81 58.15
C LEU A 313 -7.73 -40.90 57.19
N TYR A 314 -7.73 -41.92 56.34
CA TYR A 314 -8.96 -42.65 56.06
C TYR A 314 -8.66 -44.15 56.03
N SER A 315 -9.25 -44.89 56.98
CA SER A 315 -9.09 -46.33 57.14
C SER A 315 -10.46 -46.99 56.96
N PRO A 316 -10.75 -47.60 55.80
CA PRO A 316 -12.00 -48.31 55.56
C PRO A 316 -12.04 -49.66 56.30
N ASP A 317 -12.30 -49.61 57.61
CA ASP A 317 -12.37 -50.80 58.47
C ASP A 317 -13.78 -51.44 58.39
N GLU A 318 -14.12 -52.01 57.23
CA GLU A 318 -15.38 -52.77 57.04
C GLU A 318 -15.21 -54.02 56.16
N PHE A 319 -14.04 -54.67 56.23
CA PHE A 319 -13.68 -55.84 55.41
C PHE A 319 -14.16 -57.20 55.96
N ASP A 320 -15.22 -57.23 56.78
CA ASP A 320 -15.68 -58.45 57.49
C ASP A 320 -16.45 -59.44 56.59
N GLY A 321 -16.82 -59.01 55.37
CA GLY A 321 -17.59 -59.82 54.41
C GLY A 321 -16.90 -61.08 53.88
N ILE A 322 -15.56 -61.18 53.97
CA ILE A 322 -14.80 -62.33 53.42
C ILE A 322 -14.80 -63.54 54.35
N ARG A 323 -15.05 -63.37 55.65
CA ARG A 323 -14.96 -64.45 56.64
C ARG A 323 -16.10 -65.48 56.54
N ASP A 324 -17.24 -65.05 56.04
CA ASP A 324 -18.51 -65.79 56.02
C ASP A 324 -18.61 -66.81 54.85
N ILE A 325 -17.77 -66.67 53.82
CA ILE A 325 -17.79 -67.51 52.61
C ILE A 325 -17.11 -68.87 52.83
N LEU A 326 -16.16 -68.95 53.78
CA LEU A 326 -15.25 -70.10 53.94
C LEU A 326 -15.76 -71.25 54.83
N PHE A 327 -16.89 -71.08 55.54
CA PHE A 327 -17.40 -72.08 56.49
C PHE A 327 -18.84 -72.55 56.19
N SER A 328 -18.97 -73.41 55.17
CA SER A 328 -20.24 -74.07 54.85
C SER A 328 -20.72 -75.05 55.93
N ARG A 329 -21.78 -74.70 56.68
CA ARG A 329 -22.83 -75.66 57.10
C ARG A 329 -24.21 -74.98 57.23
N PRO A 330 -25.33 -75.70 57.03
CA PRO A 330 -26.58 -75.08 56.60
C PRO A 330 -27.63 -74.91 57.71
N SER A 331 -28.49 -73.89 57.57
CA SER A 331 -29.92 -74.04 57.86
C SER A 331 -30.79 -72.91 57.30
N SER A 332 -32.05 -73.27 57.00
CA SER A 332 -33.23 -72.43 56.70
C SER A 332 -33.17 -71.42 55.54
N ALA A 333 -34.20 -71.47 54.67
CA ALA A 333 -34.44 -70.46 53.66
C ALA A 333 -35.22 -69.27 54.23
N GLY A 334 -34.91 -68.05 53.78
CA GLY A 334 -35.70 -66.85 54.10
C GLY A 334 -34.90 -65.55 54.27
N ASN A 335 -34.23 -65.08 53.21
CA ASN A 335 -33.91 -63.65 52.95
C ASN A 335 -33.00 -63.48 51.71
N LYS A 336 -33.50 -63.84 50.52
CA LYS A 336 -32.76 -63.60 49.25
C LYS A 336 -32.99 -62.21 48.63
N LEU A 337 -34.03 -61.49 49.04
CA LEU A 337 -34.50 -60.28 48.34
C LEU A 337 -33.84 -58.96 48.81
N GLN A 338 -33.29 -58.91 50.03
CA GLN A 338 -32.65 -57.70 50.57
C GLN A 338 -31.14 -57.62 50.28
N LYS A 339 -30.42 -58.76 50.28
CA LYS A 339 -28.96 -58.76 50.06
C LYS A 339 -28.58 -58.46 48.61
N THR A 340 -29.46 -58.78 47.64
CA THR A 340 -29.33 -58.32 46.25
C THR A 340 -29.58 -56.81 46.14
N GLY A 341 -30.65 -56.30 46.76
CA GLY A 341 -31.00 -54.88 46.70
C GLY A 341 -29.93 -53.94 47.26
N ASN A 342 -29.22 -54.34 48.32
CA ASN A 342 -28.11 -53.54 48.85
C ASN A 342 -26.83 -53.64 47.99
N LEU A 343 -26.57 -54.78 47.35
CA LEU A 343 -25.41 -54.91 46.44
C LEU A 343 -25.66 -54.11 45.15
N GLN A 344 -26.87 -54.20 44.59
CA GLN A 344 -27.32 -53.42 43.45
C GLN A 344 -27.16 -51.92 43.74
N LYS A 345 -27.68 -51.41 44.86
CA LYS A 345 -27.50 -49.99 45.25
C LYS A 345 -26.05 -49.54 45.32
N MET A 346 -25.15 -50.35 45.87
CA MET A 346 -23.71 -50.02 45.90
C MET A 346 -23.10 -49.96 44.50
N GLN A 347 -23.61 -50.73 43.54
CA GLN A 347 -23.22 -50.66 42.13
C GLN A 347 -23.85 -49.43 41.45
N ASP A 348 -25.16 -49.21 41.60
CA ASP A 348 -25.90 -48.05 41.09
C ASP A 348 -25.27 -46.73 41.59
N GLU A 349 -24.84 -46.66 42.86
CA GLU A 349 -24.17 -45.51 43.48
C GLU A 349 -22.73 -45.33 42.98
N HIS A 350 -22.02 -46.42 42.67
CA HIS A 350 -20.67 -46.36 42.06
C HIS A 350 -20.73 -45.91 40.59
N GLU A 351 -21.68 -46.42 39.82
CA GLU A 351 -21.94 -46.02 38.43
C GLU A 351 -22.33 -44.53 38.36
N GLN A 352 -23.17 -44.04 39.28
CA GLN A 352 -23.47 -42.61 39.41
C GLN A 352 -22.24 -41.76 39.76
N GLN A 353 -21.32 -42.26 40.60
CA GLN A 353 -20.06 -41.55 40.91
C GLN A 353 -19.14 -41.51 39.67
N MET A 354 -19.01 -42.61 38.94
CA MET A 354 -18.19 -42.67 37.72
C MET A 354 -18.76 -41.76 36.62
N ALA A 355 -20.08 -41.74 36.42
CA ALA A 355 -20.75 -40.80 35.53
C ALA A 355 -20.51 -39.33 35.95
N SER A 356 -20.64 -39.00 37.24
CA SER A 356 -20.35 -37.65 37.74
C SER A 356 -18.88 -37.23 37.60
N VAL A 357 -17.94 -38.19 37.56
CA VAL A 357 -16.52 -37.92 37.25
C VAL A 357 -16.34 -37.73 35.73
N GLN A 358 -17.02 -38.51 34.90
CA GLN A 358 -17.04 -38.34 33.45
C GLN A 358 -17.57 -36.95 33.05
N ASP A 359 -18.76 -36.55 33.50
CA ASP A 359 -19.34 -35.21 33.26
C ASP A 359 -18.35 -34.09 33.61
N ARG A 360 -17.59 -34.28 34.70
CA ARG A 360 -16.62 -33.29 35.19
C ARG A 360 -15.34 -33.24 34.33
N LEU A 361 -14.89 -34.37 33.80
CA LEU A 361 -13.75 -34.46 32.87
C LEU A 361 -14.12 -33.96 31.48
N GLU A 362 -15.35 -34.20 31.02
CA GLU A 362 -15.88 -33.64 29.77
C GLU A 362 -16.04 -32.12 29.88
N GLN A 363 -16.60 -31.61 30.99
CA GLN A 363 -16.66 -30.16 31.26
C GLN A 363 -15.26 -29.50 31.31
N LEU A 364 -14.26 -30.17 31.89
CA LEU A 364 -12.87 -29.67 31.89
C LEU A 364 -12.24 -29.69 30.49
N ASN A 365 -12.54 -30.70 29.68
CA ASN A 365 -12.12 -30.75 28.28
C ASN A 365 -12.75 -29.60 27.46
N GLU A 366 -14.05 -29.37 27.61
CA GLU A 366 -14.78 -28.26 26.96
C GLU A 366 -14.19 -26.89 27.35
N GLN A 367 -13.88 -26.69 28.64
CA GLN A 367 -13.22 -25.48 29.13
C GLN A 367 -11.80 -25.31 28.56
N LEU A 368 -11.00 -26.38 28.48
CA LEU A 368 -9.68 -26.34 27.84
C LEU A 368 -9.80 -26.02 26.34
N ARG A 369 -10.78 -26.60 25.61
CA ARG A 369 -11.05 -26.23 24.22
C ARG A 369 -11.40 -24.75 24.06
N HIS A 370 -12.18 -24.20 25.00
CA HIS A 370 -12.50 -22.78 25.00
C HIS A 370 -11.24 -21.92 25.12
N VAL A 371 -10.36 -22.22 26.09
CA VAL A 371 -9.10 -21.49 26.32
C VAL A 371 -8.12 -21.65 25.16
N ILE A 372 -7.97 -22.85 24.59
CA ILE A 372 -7.16 -23.08 23.36
C ILE A 372 -7.72 -22.25 22.19
N GLY A 373 -9.05 -22.19 22.07
CA GLY A 373 -9.72 -21.37 21.06
C GLY A 373 -9.55 -19.87 21.29
N GLU A 374 -9.49 -19.40 22.53
CA GLU A 374 -9.16 -18.01 22.85
C GLU A 374 -7.69 -17.68 22.52
N ALA A 375 -6.75 -18.56 22.91
CA ALA A 375 -5.34 -18.43 22.54
C ALA A 375 -5.15 -18.35 21.02
N SER A 376 -5.74 -19.30 20.28
CA SER A 376 -5.76 -19.33 18.80
C SER A 376 -6.31 -18.02 18.21
N ARG A 377 -7.42 -17.51 18.78
CA ARG A 377 -8.02 -16.22 18.40
C ARG A 377 -7.09 -15.03 18.66
N THR A 378 -6.31 -15.00 19.75
CA THR A 378 -5.32 -13.92 19.98
C THR A 378 -4.19 -13.90 18.94
N ARG A 379 -3.85 -15.06 18.37
CA ARG A 379 -2.89 -15.21 17.26
C ARG A 379 -3.51 -14.93 15.88
N GLY A 380 -4.83 -14.73 15.80
CA GLY A 380 -5.57 -14.57 14.54
C GLY A 380 -5.72 -15.85 13.72
N VAL A 381 -5.49 -17.02 14.31
CA VAL A 381 -5.56 -18.34 13.65
C VAL A 381 -6.86 -19.04 14.03
N ALA A 382 -7.49 -19.74 13.08
CA ALA A 382 -8.65 -20.57 13.36
C ALA A 382 -8.22 -21.83 14.13
N SER A 383 -8.88 -22.13 15.24
CA SER A 383 -8.60 -23.31 16.09
C SER A 383 -8.59 -24.60 15.28
N GLU A 384 -7.65 -25.51 15.57
CA GLU A 384 -7.69 -26.86 14.98
C GLU A 384 -8.98 -27.59 15.40
N PRO A 385 -9.63 -28.34 14.49
CA PRO A 385 -10.76 -29.19 14.83
C PRO A 385 -10.34 -30.38 15.70
N GLU A 386 -11.30 -31.02 16.36
CA GLU A 386 -11.02 -32.27 17.08
C GLU A 386 -10.47 -33.35 16.15
N ARG A 387 -9.62 -34.21 16.72
CA ARG A 387 -9.30 -35.50 16.11
C ARG A 387 -10.36 -36.48 16.55
N ASP A 388 -11.05 -37.09 15.60
CA ASP A 388 -12.08 -38.10 15.84
C ASP A 388 -11.50 -39.32 16.57
N HIS A 389 -11.60 -39.31 17.90
CA HIS A 389 -11.44 -40.51 18.70
C HIS A 389 -12.72 -41.33 18.56
N TYR A 390 -12.66 -42.36 17.70
CA TYR A 390 -13.75 -43.29 17.44
C TYR A 390 -14.43 -43.75 18.73
N ASP A 391 -15.66 -43.29 18.93
CA ASP A 391 -16.53 -43.72 20.01
C ASP A 391 -17.12 -45.09 19.62
N GLY A 392 -16.43 -46.15 20.02
CA GLY A 392 -17.01 -47.49 19.98
C GLY A 392 -18.08 -47.61 21.07
N ASN A 393 -19.13 -48.41 20.82
CA ASN A 393 -20.13 -48.73 21.84
C ASN A 393 -19.53 -49.69 22.89
N ASP A 394 -18.58 -49.21 23.69
CA ASP A 394 -18.03 -49.89 24.84
C ASP A 394 -18.84 -49.51 26.08
N ASP A 395 -19.72 -50.42 26.52
CA ASP A 395 -20.54 -50.31 27.73
C ASP A 395 -19.69 -50.32 29.05
N ASP A 396 -18.36 -50.28 28.95
CA ASP A 396 -17.43 -50.27 30.09
C ASP A 396 -17.13 -48.82 30.55
N PRO A 397 -17.55 -48.40 31.76
CA PRO A 397 -17.27 -47.06 32.27
C PRO A 397 -15.77 -46.77 32.46
N GLY A 398 -14.91 -47.79 32.55
CA GLY A 398 -13.46 -47.62 32.61
C GLY A 398 -12.88 -47.07 31.30
N LEU A 399 -13.23 -47.70 30.17
CA LEU A 399 -12.75 -47.31 28.84
C LEU A 399 -13.22 -45.90 28.43
N ARG A 400 -14.43 -45.52 28.84
CA ARG A 400 -14.97 -44.17 28.64
C ARG A 400 -14.20 -43.12 29.46
N LEU A 401 -13.84 -43.44 30.70
CA LEU A 401 -13.02 -42.54 31.54
C LEU A 401 -11.59 -42.38 30.99
N ASP A 402 -10.94 -43.48 30.59
CA ASP A 402 -9.63 -43.45 29.92
C ASP A 402 -9.68 -42.63 28.63
N THR A 403 -10.76 -42.73 27.85
CA THR A 403 -10.96 -41.90 26.65
C THR A 403 -11.06 -40.41 26.99
N CYS A 404 -11.75 -40.05 28.08
CA CYS A 404 -11.82 -38.67 28.58
C CYS A 404 -10.45 -38.15 29.06
N PHE A 405 -9.64 -39.00 29.70
CA PHE A 405 -8.27 -38.65 30.11
C PHE A 405 -7.32 -38.51 28.92
N ASN A 406 -7.41 -39.36 27.90
CA ASN A 406 -6.62 -39.25 26.68
C ASN A 406 -6.95 -37.95 25.91
N ARG A 407 -8.23 -37.56 25.83
CA ARG A 407 -8.66 -36.25 25.31
C ARG A 407 -8.08 -35.10 26.16
N LEU A 408 -8.10 -35.22 27.48
CA LEU A 408 -7.55 -34.22 28.42
C LEU A 408 -6.04 -34.04 28.25
N GLU A 409 -5.28 -35.12 28.13
CA GLU A 409 -3.82 -35.06 27.91
C GLU A 409 -3.49 -34.46 26.53
N SER A 410 -4.26 -34.82 25.48
CA SER A 410 -4.09 -34.21 24.16
C SER A 410 -4.37 -32.70 24.18
N ASN A 411 -5.39 -32.27 24.93
CA ASN A 411 -5.76 -30.85 25.06
C ASN A 411 -4.77 -30.06 25.91
N LEU A 412 -4.18 -30.66 26.94
CA LEU A 412 -3.09 -30.05 27.70
C LEU A 412 -1.85 -29.83 26.83
N ARG A 413 -1.49 -30.80 25.98
CA ARG A 413 -0.34 -30.69 25.06
C ARG A 413 -0.55 -29.61 23.98
N THR A 414 -1.75 -29.51 23.39
CA THR A 414 -2.04 -28.42 22.43
C THR A 414 -2.16 -27.06 23.11
N LEU A 415 -2.62 -26.97 24.36
CA LEU A 415 -2.57 -25.74 25.14
C LEU A 415 -1.13 -25.29 25.46
N GLU A 416 -0.24 -26.22 25.83
CA GLU A 416 1.18 -25.91 26.04
C GLU A 416 1.84 -25.42 24.74
N GLN A 417 1.56 -26.06 23.61
CA GLN A 417 2.05 -25.61 22.31
C GLN A 417 1.49 -24.23 21.91
N GLU A 418 0.19 -23.99 22.05
CA GLU A 418 -0.40 -22.67 21.78
C GLU A 418 0.13 -21.58 22.72
N GLN A 419 0.46 -21.88 23.98
CA GLN A 419 1.13 -20.92 24.87
C GLN A 419 2.55 -20.58 24.39
N LEU A 420 3.31 -21.55 23.88
CA LEU A 420 4.62 -21.31 23.29
C LEU A 420 4.52 -20.49 22.00
N ASP A 421 3.56 -20.81 21.12
CA ASP A 421 3.34 -20.09 19.87
C ASP A 421 2.80 -18.66 20.11
N VAL A 422 1.88 -18.44 21.05
CA VAL A 422 1.41 -17.10 21.44
C VAL A 422 2.55 -16.28 22.03
N LYS A 423 3.43 -16.88 22.83
CA LYS A 423 4.64 -16.23 23.34
C LYS A 423 5.62 -15.87 22.20
N ALA A 424 5.78 -16.74 21.21
CA ALA A 424 6.58 -16.46 20.01
C ALA A 424 5.93 -15.37 19.12
N HIS A 425 4.60 -15.33 19.04
CA HIS A 425 3.85 -14.30 18.31
C HIS A 425 4.03 -12.92 18.96
N TYR A 426 3.92 -12.82 20.29
CA TYR A 426 4.22 -11.58 21.00
C TYR A 426 5.69 -11.14 20.86
N ALA A 427 6.63 -12.09 20.89
CA ALA A 427 8.04 -11.80 20.62
C ALA A 427 8.23 -11.24 19.19
N HIS A 428 7.67 -11.90 18.16
CA HIS A 428 7.73 -11.42 16.78
C HIS A 428 7.06 -10.05 16.59
N ILE A 429 5.93 -9.78 17.26
CA ILE A 429 5.32 -8.44 17.28
C ILE A 429 6.28 -7.42 17.90
N GLN A 430 6.91 -7.72 19.03
CA GLN A 430 7.88 -6.84 19.67
C GLN A 430 9.14 -6.62 18.80
N ASP A 431 9.64 -7.66 18.14
CA ASP A 431 10.80 -7.60 17.23
C ASP A 431 10.47 -6.76 15.98
N SER A 432 9.28 -6.94 15.39
CA SER A 432 8.81 -6.09 14.28
C SER A 432 8.55 -4.64 14.69
N ALA A 433 8.07 -4.40 15.92
CA ALA A 433 7.91 -3.05 16.47
C ALA A 433 9.27 -2.37 16.70
N SER A 434 10.26 -3.09 17.25
CA SER A 434 11.63 -2.55 17.39
C SER A 434 12.30 -2.34 16.03
N THR A 435 12.10 -3.25 15.06
CA THR A 435 12.64 -3.13 13.70
C THR A 435 12.07 -1.91 12.98
N THR A 436 10.76 -1.65 13.11
CA THR A 436 10.13 -0.45 12.52
C THR A 436 10.51 0.83 13.26
N GLN A 437 10.68 0.80 14.58
CA GLN A 437 11.25 1.93 15.33
C GLN A 437 12.69 2.24 14.90
N ASN A 438 13.55 1.23 14.76
CA ASN A 438 14.94 1.37 14.30
C ASN A 438 15.01 1.92 12.87
N ALA A 439 14.15 1.46 11.96
CA ALA A 439 14.10 1.98 10.59
C ALA A 439 13.67 3.46 10.54
N VAL A 440 12.72 3.87 11.39
CA VAL A 440 12.34 5.29 11.54
C VAL A 440 13.46 6.10 12.19
N GLU A 441 14.17 5.54 13.17
CA GLU A 441 15.33 6.15 13.82
C GLU A 441 16.49 6.37 12.83
N GLU A 442 16.72 5.42 11.91
CA GLU A 442 17.71 5.56 10.82
C GLU A 442 17.29 6.58 9.75
N GLN A 443 16.01 6.62 9.36
CA GLN A 443 15.49 7.63 8.43
C GLN A 443 15.59 9.05 9.03
N LEU A 444 15.26 9.23 10.31
CA LEU A 444 15.47 10.49 11.00
C LEU A 444 16.96 10.80 11.20
N GLY A 445 17.79 9.79 11.45
CA GLY A 445 19.25 9.94 11.51
C GLY A 445 19.88 10.39 10.19
N THR A 446 19.39 9.90 9.05
CA THR A 446 19.83 10.33 7.71
C THR A 446 19.33 11.74 7.37
N LEU A 447 18.08 12.08 7.69
CA LEU A 447 17.56 13.44 7.57
C LEU A 447 18.34 14.43 8.45
N ASN A 448 18.64 14.08 9.71
CA ASN A 448 19.40 14.94 10.61
C ASN A 448 20.85 15.14 10.15
N ARG A 449 21.49 14.12 9.54
CA ARG A 449 22.79 14.28 8.89
C ARG A 449 22.72 15.20 7.67
N GLN A 450 21.64 15.12 6.88
CA GLN A 450 21.41 16.03 5.76
C GLN A 450 21.19 17.47 6.24
N LEU A 451 20.31 17.71 7.23
CA LEU A 451 20.06 19.02 7.84
C LEU A 451 21.33 19.61 8.47
N HIS A 452 22.10 18.81 9.20
CA HIS A 452 23.41 19.24 9.73
C HIS A 452 24.35 19.66 8.59
N SER A 453 24.41 18.90 7.48
CA SER A 453 25.24 19.27 6.33
C SER A 453 24.78 20.55 5.61
N THR A 454 23.47 20.84 5.55
CA THR A 454 22.98 22.09 4.96
C THR A 454 23.20 23.29 5.88
N LEU A 455 23.13 23.10 7.20
CA LEU A 455 23.54 24.11 8.17
C LEU A 455 25.04 24.39 8.09
N LEU A 456 25.89 23.36 8.00
CA LEU A 456 27.34 23.49 7.83
C LEU A 456 27.75 24.22 6.53
N LEU A 457 26.87 24.25 5.52
CA LEU A 457 27.05 24.96 4.25
C LEU A 457 26.54 26.41 4.27
N GLY A 458 25.75 26.80 5.28
CA GLY A 458 25.21 28.16 5.45
C GLY A 458 25.71 28.89 6.69
N ALA A 459 26.33 28.18 7.63
CA ALA A 459 26.85 28.73 8.89
C ALA A 459 28.12 29.56 8.68
N ASP A 460 28.15 30.76 9.27
CA ASP A 460 29.38 31.51 9.44
C ASP A 460 30.27 30.89 10.54
N MET A 461 31.54 31.29 10.60
CA MET A 461 32.55 30.78 11.55
C MET A 461 32.14 30.83 13.05
N GLN A 462 31.10 31.58 13.42
CA GLN A 462 30.55 31.68 14.78
C GLN A 462 29.35 30.76 15.03
N ASP A 463 28.59 30.39 14.00
CA ASP A 463 27.50 29.40 14.10
C ASP A 463 28.03 27.96 14.15
N MET A 464 29.23 27.74 13.60
CA MET A 464 29.94 26.45 13.68
C MET A 464 30.26 26.02 15.13
N GLU A 465 30.22 26.95 16.10
CA GLU A 465 30.52 26.69 17.51
C GLU A 465 29.26 26.37 18.35
N THR A 466 28.05 26.49 17.77
CA THR A 466 26.76 26.14 18.41
C THR A 466 26.09 24.89 17.82
N LEU A 467 26.52 24.43 16.64
CA LEU A 467 26.00 23.24 15.98
C LEU A 467 26.55 21.94 16.60
N HIS A 468 25.77 21.30 17.48
CA HIS A 468 26.06 19.95 17.95
C HIS A 468 26.00 18.91 16.81
N GLU A 469 26.76 17.81 16.96
CA GLU A 469 26.71 16.68 16.03
C GLU A 469 25.37 15.92 16.14
N PRO A 470 24.82 15.39 15.03
CA PRO A 470 23.54 14.66 15.04
C PRO A 470 23.65 13.33 15.81
N PRO A 471 22.69 12.99 16.69
CA PRO A 471 22.74 11.78 17.49
C PRO A 471 22.72 10.51 16.63
N GLN A 472 23.55 9.54 17.00
CA GLN A 472 23.64 8.25 16.30
C GLN A 472 22.41 7.39 16.59
N ALA A 473 21.98 6.59 15.60
CA ALA A 473 20.92 5.62 15.79
C ALA A 473 21.40 4.54 16.77
N THR A 474 20.71 4.41 17.90
CA THR A 474 21.09 3.54 19.03
C THR A 474 20.01 2.53 19.39
N GLY A 475 18.84 2.57 18.74
CA GLY A 475 17.74 1.62 18.99
C GLY A 475 17.08 1.86 20.34
N HIS A 476 17.07 3.12 20.79
CA HIS A 476 16.41 3.58 22.00
C HIS A 476 15.20 4.47 21.69
N GLY A 477 14.77 4.46 20.42
CA GLY A 477 13.60 5.17 19.92
C GLY A 477 13.99 6.54 19.35
N TYR A 478 13.14 7.03 18.44
CA TYR A 478 13.39 8.23 17.63
C TYR A 478 13.31 9.59 18.37
N GLN A 479 13.09 9.58 19.70
CA GLN A 479 12.86 10.79 20.49
C GLN A 479 14.04 11.80 20.45
N PRO A 480 15.32 11.43 20.64
CA PRO A 480 16.43 12.38 20.56
C PRO A 480 16.68 12.84 19.11
N GLN A 481 16.36 12.04 18.10
CA GLN A 481 16.44 12.46 16.70
C GLN A 481 15.36 13.50 16.37
N LEU A 482 14.14 13.39 16.91
CA LEU A 482 13.11 14.42 16.78
C LEU A 482 13.47 15.72 17.53
N GLN A 483 14.07 15.60 18.72
CA GLN A 483 14.53 16.77 19.48
C GLN A 483 15.63 17.53 18.70
N TYR A 484 16.64 16.82 18.20
CA TYR A 484 17.68 17.40 17.37
C TYR A 484 17.12 18.02 16.08
N LEU A 485 16.12 17.37 15.44
CA LEU A 485 15.47 17.91 14.25
C LEU A 485 14.80 19.25 14.56
N ALA A 486 14.06 19.36 15.67
CA ALA A 486 13.43 20.62 16.09
C ALA A 486 14.46 21.73 16.37
N GLU A 487 15.53 21.42 17.10
CA GLU A 487 16.62 22.36 17.41
C GLU A 487 17.35 22.83 16.13
N SER A 488 17.63 21.90 15.19
CA SER A 488 18.28 22.21 13.91
C SER A 488 17.40 23.06 12.98
N LEU A 489 16.08 22.87 13.00
CA LEU A 489 15.14 23.72 12.26
C LEU A 489 15.05 25.12 12.87
N GLN A 490 15.04 25.24 14.20
CA GLN A 490 15.07 26.55 14.86
C GLN A 490 16.36 27.32 14.55
N ALA A 491 17.52 26.64 14.54
CA ALA A 491 18.79 27.24 14.08
C ALA A 491 18.75 27.67 12.60
N MET A 492 18.03 26.92 11.74
CA MET A 492 17.82 27.29 10.34
C MET A 492 16.93 28.53 10.21
N GLU A 493 15.89 28.68 11.04
CA GLU A 493 15.07 29.90 11.08
C GLU A 493 15.89 31.11 11.56
N ASP A 494 16.70 30.96 12.61
CA ASP A 494 17.55 32.03 13.14
C ASP A 494 18.64 32.50 12.15
N THR A 495 19.28 31.58 11.42
CA THR A 495 20.25 31.94 10.35
C THR A 495 19.56 32.64 9.17
N LEU A 496 18.40 32.16 8.71
CA LEU A 496 17.61 32.81 7.66
C LEU A 496 17.12 34.20 8.08
N HIS A 497 16.76 34.40 9.36
CA HIS A 497 16.43 35.71 9.91
C HIS A 497 17.64 36.66 9.94
N ARG A 498 18.84 36.16 10.31
CA ARG A 498 20.07 36.95 10.32
C ARG A 498 20.50 37.37 8.92
N HIS A 499 20.59 36.45 7.95
CA HIS A 499 20.88 36.81 6.55
C HIS A 499 19.89 37.78 5.94
N ARG A 500 18.61 37.74 6.37
CA ARG A 500 17.63 38.73 5.94
C ARG A 500 17.92 40.12 6.51
N ALA A 501 18.27 40.21 7.80
CA ALA A 501 18.70 41.46 8.41
C ALA A 501 20.00 41.99 7.79
N GLU A 502 20.95 41.12 7.43
CA GLU A 502 22.19 41.47 6.72
C GLU A 502 21.92 42.03 5.32
N LEU A 503 20.99 41.44 4.55
CA LEU A 503 20.60 41.94 3.24
C LEU A 503 19.91 43.32 3.33
N ASP A 504 19.13 43.59 4.37
CA ASP A 504 18.53 44.90 4.60
C ASP A 504 19.57 45.92 5.13
N ASN A 505 20.48 45.52 6.01
CA ASN A 505 21.65 46.34 6.42
C ASN A 505 22.56 46.68 5.22
N ALA A 506 22.77 45.74 4.29
CA ALA A 506 23.57 45.96 3.08
C ALA A 506 22.89 46.95 2.11
N ARG A 507 21.56 46.96 2.06
CA ARG A 507 20.78 47.97 1.31
C ARG A 507 20.97 49.37 1.90
N GLU A 508 21.00 49.50 3.23
CA GLU A 508 21.29 50.79 3.89
C GLU A 508 22.77 51.21 3.70
N ALA A 509 23.71 50.28 3.88
CA ALA A 509 25.15 50.52 3.72
C ALA A 509 25.53 50.97 2.29
N GLY A 510 24.78 50.55 1.27
CA GLY A 510 24.92 51.04 -0.10
C GLY A 510 24.82 52.56 -0.26
N GLY A 511 24.14 53.26 0.66
CA GLY A 511 24.11 54.72 0.71
C GLY A 511 25.38 55.39 1.25
N GLY A 512 26.25 54.66 1.95
CA GLY A 512 27.43 55.20 2.64
C GLY A 512 28.69 55.34 1.78
N ALA A 513 28.83 54.52 0.73
CA ALA A 513 30.09 54.32 0.00
C ALA A 513 30.71 55.60 -0.60
N SER A 514 29.89 56.60 -0.94
CA SER A 514 30.35 57.85 -1.57
C SER A 514 31.29 58.68 -0.68
N ARG A 515 31.14 58.63 0.65
CA ARG A 515 31.92 59.47 1.59
C ARG A 515 33.33 58.95 1.87
N ALA A 516 33.57 57.64 1.74
CA ALA A 516 34.87 57.04 2.05
C ALA A 516 35.95 57.39 1.00
N VAL A 517 35.55 57.79 -0.21
CA VAL A 517 36.46 58.07 -1.34
C VAL A 517 37.14 59.43 -1.19
N GLU A 518 36.43 60.45 -0.67
CA GLU A 518 36.98 61.80 -0.47
C GLU A 518 38.11 61.79 0.60
N ASP A 519 37.89 61.07 1.70
CA ASP A 519 38.82 60.91 2.82
C ASP A 519 40.11 60.12 2.47
N ALA A 520 40.11 59.42 1.34
CA ALA A 520 41.28 58.72 0.81
C ALA A 520 42.19 59.68 0.00
N GLN A 521 41.59 60.55 -0.83
CA GLN A 521 42.33 61.49 -1.68
C GLN A 521 43.11 62.53 -0.87
N ALA A 522 42.56 63.00 0.26
CA ALA A 522 43.22 63.96 1.15
C ALA A 522 44.58 63.47 1.69
N LYS A 523 44.75 62.15 1.90
CA LYS A 523 45.95 61.58 2.51
C LYS A 523 47.12 61.45 1.51
N ALA A 524 46.82 61.19 0.24
CA ALA A 524 47.80 61.00 -0.82
C ALA A 524 48.70 62.24 -1.04
N MET A 525 48.14 63.45 -0.95
CA MET A 525 48.89 64.69 -1.21
C MET A 525 50.00 64.97 -0.18
N SER A 526 49.92 64.41 1.03
CA SER A 526 50.94 64.60 2.07
C SER A 526 52.26 63.86 1.80
N HIS A 527 52.24 62.80 0.98
CA HIS A 527 53.43 62.01 0.67
C HIS A 527 54.32 62.66 -0.41
N ALA A 528 53.79 63.56 -1.23
CA ALA A 528 54.53 64.19 -2.33
C ALA A 528 55.64 65.15 -1.85
N GLN A 529 55.49 65.80 -0.69
CA GLN A 529 56.45 66.81 -0.22
C GLN A 529 57.79 66.23 0.27
N LYS A 530 57.84 64.95 0.69
CA LYS A 530 59.03 64.35 1.33
C LYS A 530 60.13 63.92 0.36
N ILE A 531 59.93 64.09 -0.95
CA ILE A 531 60.88 63.61 -1.97
C ILE A 531 62.07 64.57 -2.13
N GLY A 532 61.87 65.89 -1.98
CA GLY A 532 62.92 66.90 -2.15
C GLY A 532 63.99 66.92 -1.06
N GLU A 533 63.76 66.29 0.09
CA GLU A 533 64.72 66.25 1.21
C GLU A 533 65.90 65.29 0.92
N TYR A 534 65.71 64.30 0.03
CA TYR A 534 66.74 63.29 -0.24
C TYR A 534 67.87 63.78 -1.15
N GLU A 535 67.61 64.64 -2.15
CA GLU A 535 68.65 65.13 -3.06
C GLU A 535 69.74 65.93 -2.34
N ALA A 536 69.36 66.71 -1.31
CA ALA A 536 70.29 67.47 -0.48
C ALA A 536 71.32 66.58 0.25
N THR A 537 70.95 65.34 0.59
CA THR A 537 71.84 64.42 1.32
C THR A 537 72.96 63.85 0.43
N LEU A 538 72.72 63.74 -0.89
CA LEU A 538 73.68 63.15 -1.83
C LEU A 538 74.84 64.10 -2.16
N GLY A 539 74.62 65.41 -2.10
CA GLY A 539 75.68 66.41 -2.35
C GLY A 539 76.83 66.36 -1.34
N GLY A 540 76.54 66.10 -0.06
CA GLY A 540 77.55 66.07 1.01
C GLY A 540 78.54 64.90 0.94
N LEU A 541 78.21 63.84 0.20
CA LEU A 541 79.07 62.65 0.07
C LEU A 541 80.27 62.86 -0.85
N TRP A 542 80.25 63.87 -1.72
CA TRP A 542 81.33 64.17 -2.66
C TRP A 542 82.54 64.84 -1.97
N GLU A 543 82.31 65.68 -0.97
CA GLU A 543 83.35 66.43 -0.25
C GLU A 543 84.26 65.50 0.59
N ILE A 544 83.69 64.41 1.12
CA ILE A 544 84.40 63.42 1.95
C ILE A 544 85.53 62.72 1.16
N LEU A 545 85.35 62.47 -0.15
CA LEU A 545 86.34 61.81 -0.99
C LEU A 545 87.65 62.61 -1.16
N GLN A 546 87.65 63.92 -0.94
CA GLN A 546 88.88 64.73 -0.99
C GLN A 546 89.78 64.57 0.26
N SER A 547 89.28 63.94 1.33
CA SER A 547 89.98 63.79 2.62
C SER A 547 90.51 62.37 2.90
N GLY A 548 90.19 61.40 2.05
CA GLY A 548 90.15 59.97 2.42
C GLY A 548 91.32 59.05 2.02
N VAL A 549 92.47 59.55 1.53
CA VAL A 549 93.56 58.67 1.05
C VAL A 549 94.95 59.05 1.59
N VAL A 550 95.22 58.67 2.84
CA VAL A 550 96.58 58.54 3.39
C VAL A 550 96.72 57.19 4.09
N SER A 551 97.82 56.48 3.83
CA SER A 551 98.26 55.24 4.49
C SER A 551 97.39 53.98 4.37
N ARG A 552 97.70 53.13 3.38
CA ARG A 552 98.01 51.69 3.63
C ARG A 552 98.73 50.97 2.46
N ARG A 553 100.03 50.75 2.68
CA ARG A 553 100.87 49.62 2.22
C ARG A 553 101.54 49.07 3.51
N PRO A 554 102.21 47.89 3.55
CA PRO A 554 102.77 47.11 2.42
C PRO A 554 102.46 45.59 2.48
N SER A 555 103.21 44.81 1.69
CA SER A 555 103.52 43.37 1.90
C SER A 555 102.37 42.35 1.71
N THR A 556 102.62 41.11 1.27
CA THR A 556 103.82 40.40 0.76
C THR A 556 103.36 39.15 0.00
N VAL A 557 104.17 38.64 -0.96
CA VAL A 557 104.34 37.19 -1.30
C VAL A 557 103.04 36.43 -1.68
N ASP A 558 102.92 35.90 -2.91
CA ASP A 558 103.72 34.76 -3.33
C ASP A 558 104.31 34.76 -4.76
N ARG A 559 105.32 33.92 -4.89
CA ARG A 559 106.02 33.40 -6.10
C ARG A 559 105.86 31.86 -6.02
N ASP A 560 105.92 31.03 -7.05
CA ASP A 560 106.42 31.08 -8.44
C ASP A 560 105.58 30.11 -9.33
N LEU A 561 106.05 29.88 -10.57
CA LEU A 561 105.83 28.74 -11.48
C LEU A 561 104.73 28.92 -12.55
N GLN A 562 105.00 28.71 -13.85
CA GLN A 562 106.29 28.52 -14.54
C GLN A 562 106.23 28.99 -16.02
N GLU A 563 107.37 28.95 -16.69
CA GLU A 563 107.75 29.26 -18.09
C GLU A 563 106.73 28.81 -19.18
N GLU A 564 106.77 29.29 -20.43
CA GLU A 564 107.94 29.53 -21.30
C GLU A 564 107.64 30.44 -22.53
N GLN A 565 108.69 30.88 -23.25
CA GLN A 565 108.70 31.50 -24.60
C GLN A 565 108.12 32.95 -24.71
N GLY A 566 108.65 33.87 -25.53
CA GLY A 566 109.88 33.86 -26.36
C GLY A 566 110.16 35.26 -26.95
N LEU A 567 111.43 35.68 -26.98
CA LEU A 567 111.92 36.98 -27.50
C LEU A 567 111.92 37.04 -29.05
N PRO A 568 112.00 38.22 -29.73
CA PRO A 568 112.69 39.45 -29.28
C PRO A 568 112.02 40.83 -29.55
N SER A 569 112.61 41.87 -28.95
CA SER A 569 112.46 43.29 -29.35
C SER A 569 113.62 43.70 -30.27
N PRO A 570 113.42 44.70 -31.16
CA PRO A 570 114.11 45.98 -30.92
C PRO A 570 113.30 47.22 -31.34
N GLY A 571 113.74 48.43 -30.93
CA GLY A 571 113.32 49.67 -31.61
C GLY A 571 113.01 50.93 -30.80
N LEU A 572 113.73 51.25 -29.72
CA LEU A 572 113.75 52.65 -29.27
C LEU A 572 114.61 53.50 -30.21
N PRO A 573 114.19 54.74 -30.48
CA PRO A 573 115.13 55.86 -30.48
C PRO A 573 114.73 56.92 -29.45
N SER A 574 115.42 56.93 -28.30
CA SER A 574 115.42 58.08 -27.40
C SER A 574 116.67 58.93 -27.65
N PRO A 575 116.53 60.16 -28.18
CA PRO A 575 117.55 61.19 -28.00
C PRO A 575 117.30 61.87 -26.64
N GLY A 576 117.97 61.37 -25.60
CA GLY A 576 117.92 62.02 -24.28
C GLY A 576 118.80 63.26 -24.24
N LEU A 577 118.20 64.44 -24.08
CA LEU A 577 118.86 65.61 -23.50
C LEU A 577 118.13 66.01 -22.22
N LYS A 578 118.90 66.54 -21.25
CA LYS A 578 118.42 66.88 -19.92
C LYS A 578 117.87 68.30 -19.94
N GLU A 579 116.66 68.50 -19.44
CA GLU A 579 116.11 69.81 -19.08
C GLU A 579 115.09 69.62 -17.94
N ASP A 580 114.82 70.70 -17.20
CA ASP A 580 114.54 70.62 -15.77
C ASP A 580 113.09 70.26 -15.35
N PHE A 581 112.93 69.99 -14.06
CA PHE A 581 111.68 69.59 -13.41
C PHE A 581 110.52 70.57 -13.70
N SER A 582 109.42 70.03 -14.24
CA SER A 582 108.20 70.78 -14.56
C SER A 582 106.94 69.96 -14.26
N LEU A 583 105.90 70.64 -13.76
CA LEU A 583 104.54 70.11 -13.56
C LEU A 583 104.00 69.38 -14.80
N GLN A 584 104.35 69.87 -16.00
CA GLN A 584 103.85 69.35 -17.27
C GLN A 584 104.56 68.06 -17.73
N ALA A 585 105.82 67.87 -17.32
CA ALA A 585 106.53 66.60 -17.53
C ALA A 585 106.00 65.52 -16.58
N PHE A 586 105.68 65.89 -15.33
CA PHE A 586 105.03 65.00 -14.38
C PHE A 586 103.61 64.63 -14.83
N SER A 587 102.78 65.59 -15.25
CA SER A 587 101.43 65.30 -15.74
C SER A 587 101.47 64.40 -16.98
N ALA A 588 102.34 64.67 -17.95
CA ALA A 588 102.46 63.84 -19.15
C ALA A 588 102.90 62.39 -18.85
N HIS A 589 103.80 62.18 -17.88
CA HIS A 589 104.21 60.83 -17.50
C HIS A 589 103.11 60.10 -16.69
N VAL A 590 102.40 60.81 -15.82
CA VAL A 590 101.23 60.26 -15.10
C VAL A 590 100.09 59.94 -16.07
N GLN A 591 99.83 60.79 -17.07
CA GLN A 591 98.85 60.57 -18.14
C GLN A 591 99.23 59.34 -18.97
N HIS A 592 100.45 59.25 -19.49
CA HIS A 592 100.88 58.09 -20.27
C HIS A 592 100.83 56.76 -19.48
N LEU A 593 101.11 56.78 -18.17
CA LEU A 593 100.92 55.62 -17.30
C LEU A 593 99.43 55.32 -16.99
N PHE A 594 98.61 56.35 -16.84
CA PHE A 594 97.16 56.24 -16.68
C PHE A 594 96.51 55.67 -17.95
N ASP A 595 96.82 56.18 -19.14
CA ASP A 595 96.29 55.74 -20.43
C ASP A 595 96.70 54.29 -20.74
N ARG A 596 97.94 53.91 -20.37
CA ARG A 596 98.40 52.52 -20.47
C ARG A 596 97.73 51.59 -19.45
N ALA A 597 97.38 52.09 -18.26
CA ALA A 597 96.60 51.34 -17.29
C ALA A 597 95.10 51.26 -17.65
N GLN A 598 94.56 52.31 -18.27
CA GLN A 598 93.18 52.39 -18.78
C GLN A 598 92.98 51.42 -19.95
N SER A 599 93.86 51.44 -20.96
CA SER A 599 93.78 50.51 -22.09
C SER A 599 93.94 49.04 -21.66
N ALA A 600 94.86 48.75 -20.73
CA ALA A 600 94.98 47.41 -20.14
C ALA A 600 93.73 46.99 -19.36
N LYS A 601 93.12 47.89 -18.57
CA LYS A 601 91.84 47.65 -17.90
C LYS A 601 90.69 47.43 -18.89
N ALA A 602 90.60 48.25 -19.94
CA ALA A 602 89.56 48.13 -20.97
C ALA A 602 89.65 46.78 -21.69
N GLN A 603 90.86 46.33 -22.06
CA GLN A 603 91.06 44.98 -22.62
C GLN A 603 90.69 43.88 -21.62
N GLN A 604 91.05 44.01 -20.34
CA GLN A 604 90.65 43.06 -19.30
C GLN A 604 89.14 43.03 -19.07
N GLU A 605 88.45 44.18 -19.14
CA GLU A 605 87.00 44.27 -19.06
C GLU A 605 86.31 43.68 -20.28
N ILE A 606 86.79 43.93 -21.50
CA ILE A 606 86.23 43.34 -22.73
C ILE A 606 86.33 41.81 -22.67
N LEU A 607 87.50 41.27 -22.32
CA LEU A 607 87.69 39.82 -22.18
C LEU A 607 86.83 39.23 -21.04
N ARG A 608 86.69 39.94 -19.91
CA ARG A 608 85.77 39.54 -18.83
C ARG A 608 84.31 39.54 -19.29
N ARG A 609 83.87 40.56 -20.04
CA ARG A 609 82.52 40.66 -20.59
C ARG A 609 82.25 39.55 -21.61
N GLN A 610 83.20 39.22 -22.48
CA GLN A 610 83.07 38.08 -23.41
C GLN A 610 82.99 36.74 -22.67
N ILE A 611 83.89 36.47 -21.72
CA ILE A 611 83.86 35.23 -20.93
C ILE A 611 82.55 35.13 -20.11
N GLN A 612 82.07 36.25 -19.57
CA GLN A 612 80.80 36.31 -18.84
C GLN A 612 79.60 36.08 -19.77
N GLN A 613 79.53 36.76 -20.91
CA GLN A 613 78.47 36.56 -21.92
C GLN A 613 78.42 35.13 -22.42
N GLN A 614 79.58 34.50 -22.67
CA GLN A 614 79.64 33.12 -23.17
C GLN A 614 79.25 32.10 -22.09
N ARG A 615 79.53 32.39 -20.80
CA ARG A 615 79.00 31.63 -19.67
C ARG A 615 77.50 31.84 -19.45
N GLU A 616 77.01 33.06 -19.65
CA GLU A 616 75.59 33.37 -19.53
C GLU A 616 74.75 32.80 -20.69
N LEU A 617 75.27 32.76 -21.91
CA LEU A 617 74.57 32.14 -23.05
C LEU A 617 74.45 30.63 -22.85
N ASN A 618 75.54 29.96 -22.47
CA ASN A 618 75.50 28.53 -22.14
C ASN A 618 74.61 28.28 -20.91
N GLY A 619 74.77 29.04 -19.84
CA GLY A 619 73.98 28.91 -18.62
C GLY A 619 72.48 29.20 -18.81
N LYS A 620 72.10 30.10 -19.75
CA LYS A 620 70.70 30.31 -20.15
C LYS A 620 70.18 29.11 -20.95
N SER A 621 70.95 28.59 -21.90
CA SER A 621 70.58 27.41 -22.71
C SER A 621 70.45 26.14 -21.87
N ASP A 622 71.34 25.93 -20.89
CA ASP A 622 71.30 24.77 -20.01
C ASP A 622 70.19 24.91 -18.96
N ALA A 623 69.99 26.08 -18.36
CA ALA A 623 68.85 26.33 -17.47
C ALA A 623 67.48 26.25 -18.18
N GLU A 624 67.43 26.44 -19.50
CA GLU A 624 66.22 26.21 -20.31
C GLU A 624 65.97 24.72 -20.56
N LYS A 625 67.02 23.93 -20.83
CA LYS A 625 66.93 22.45 -20.92
C LYS A 625 66.55 21.84 -19.58
N ASP A 626 67.14 22.30 -18.49
CA ASP A 626 66.85 21.82 -17.14
C ASP A 626 65.38 22.06 -16.78
N ARG A 627 64.81 23.22 -17.14
CA ARG A 627 63.38 23.50 -17.00
C ARG A 627 62.52 22.57 -17.85
N GLN A 628 62.86 22.38 -19.13
CA GLN A 628 62.15 21.44 -19.99
C GLN A 628 62.21 20.00 -19.45
N LEU A 629 63.32 19.61 -18.81
CA LEU A 629 63.45 18.32 -18.13
C LEU A 629 62.63 18.25 -16.84
N THR A 630 62.57 19.29 -16.01
CA THR A 630 61.70 19.30 -14.82
C THR A 630 60.21 19.30 -15.20
N ASP A 631 59.84 19.98 -16.27
CA ASP A 631 58.45 20.02 -16.75
C ASP A 631 58.04 18.66 -17.37
N LEU A 632 58.95 17.99 -18.08
CA LEU A 632 58.77 16.62 -18.57
C LEU A 632 58.75 15.58 -17.44
N GLN A 633 59.52 15.78 -16.36
CA GLN A 633 59.47 14.93 -15.17
C GLN A 633 58.16 15.13 -14.42
N ALA A 634 57.75 16.37 -14.15
CA ALA A 634 56.48 16.68 -13.48
C ALA A 634 55.27 16.16 -14.25
N THR A 635 55.25 16.27 -15.58
CA THR A 635 54.17 15.70 -16.40
C THR A 635 54.21 14.16 -16.46
N HIS A 636 55.39 13.53 -16.44
CA HIS A 636 55.49 12.07 -16.30
C HIS A 636 55.04 11.58 -14.91
N GLU A 637 55.38 12.29 -13.84
CA GLU A 637 54.92 12.00 -12.48
C GLU A 637 53.41 12.18 -12.34
N GLN A 638 52.86 13.26 -12.89
CA GLN A 638 51.41 13.49 -12.96
C GLN A 638 50.69 12.37 -13.73
N LEU A 639 51.17 12.01 -14.94
CA LEU A 639 50.59 10.90 -15.72
C LEU A 639 50.72 9.55 -14.99
N GLY A 640 51.78 9.36 -14.19
CA GLY A 640 51.93 8.20 -13.31
C GLY A 640 50.88 8.14 -12.20
N LEU A 641 50.58 9.28 -11.57
CA LEU A 641 49.53 9.41 -10.56
C LEU A 641 48.13 9.24 -11.15
N GLU A 642 47.86 9.84 -12.31
CA GLU A 642 46.60 9.69 -13.04
C GLU A 642 46.37 8.24 -13.49
N HIS A 643 47.41 7.56 -13.98
CA HIS A 643 47.34 6.14 -14.33
C HIS A 643 47.13 5.24 -13.10
N GLY A 644 47.81 5.55 -11.98
CA GLY A 644 47.62 4.87 -10.70
C GLY A 644 46.18 4.97 -10.20
N ALA A 645 45.64 6.19 -10.10
CA ALA A 645 44.26 6.44 -9.69
C ALA A 645 43.24 5.76 -10.61
N ALA A 646 43.45 5.80 -11.94
CA ALA A 646 42.60 5.11 -12.90
C ALA A 646 42.65 3.58 -12.75
N GLN A 647 43.81 3.01 -12.37
CA GLN A 647 43.95 1.57 -12.12
C GLN A 647 43.37 1.16 -10.77
N GLU A 648 43.47 2.00 -9.74
CA GLU A 648 42.82 1.79 -8.44
C GLU A 648 41.29 1.81 -8.58
N GLU A 649 40.72 2.82 -9.25
CA GLU A 649 39.27 2.85 -9.53
C GLU A 649 38.81 1.70 -10.45
N LEU A 650 39.60 1.30 -11.44
CA LEU A 650 39.31 0.08 -12.21
C LEU A 650 39.30 -1.17 -11.32
N SER A 651 40.25 -1.30 -10.39
CA SER A 651 40.28 -2.42 -9.44
C SER A 651 39.07 -2.41 -8.48
N ARG A 652 38.63 -1.22 -8.08
CA ARG A 652 37.45 -0.98 -7.23
C ARG A 652 36.15 -1.35 -7.95
N VAL A 653 36.01 -0.97 -9.22
CA VAL A 653 34.89 -1.35 -10.09
C VAL A 653 34.87 -2.86 -10.33
N MET A 654 36.01 -3.49 -10.57
CA MET A 654 36.11 -4.94 -10.72
C MET A 654 35.75 -5.70 -9.43
N ALA A 655 36.19 -5.21 -8.26
CA ALA A 655 35.82 -5.77 -6.96
C ALA A 655 34.31 -5.63 -6.69
N GLY A 656 33.74 -4.44 -6.94
CA GLY A 656 32.30 -4.21 -6.82
C GLY A 656 31.47 -5.06 -7.78
N HIS A 657 31.96 -5.30 -9.00
CA HIS A 657 31.30 -6.20 -9.95
C HIS A 657 31.33 -7.66 -9.47
N ALA A 658 32.46 -8.15 -8.96
CA ALA A 658 32.57 -9.51 -8.40
C ALA A 658 31.70 -9.69 -7.15
N GLN A 659 31.59 -8.67 -6.29
CA GLN A 659 30.65 -8.68 -5.16
C GLN A 659 29.20 -8.74 -5.65
N ALA A 660 28.80 -7.88 -6.60
CA ALA A 660 27.44 -7.88 -7.14
C ALA A 660 27.09 -9.18 -7.89
N GLU A 661 28.05 -9.83 -8.54
CA GLU A 661 27.85 -11.17 -9.13
C GLU A 661 27.67 -12.24 -8.06
N SER A 662 28.43 -12.17 -6.95
CA SER A 662 28.26 -13.06 -5.80
C SER A 662 26.89 -12.88 -5.14
N GLU A 663 26.47 -11.65 -4.88
CA GLU A 663 25.15 -11.31 -4.32
C GLU A 663 24.01 -11.77 -5.24
N ALA A 664 24.12 -11.52 -6.56
CA ALA A 664 23.18 -12.03 -7.55
C ALA A 664 23.16 -13.57 -7.64
N SER A 665 24.27 -14.25 -7.33
CA SER A 665 24.32 -15.71 -7.24
C SER A 665 23.61 -16.25 -5.99
N SER A 666 23.75 -15.58 -4.84
CA SER A 666 23.03 -15.91 -3.61
C SER A 666 21.52 -15.75 -3.81
N ALA A 667 21.08 -14.58 -4.30
CA ALA A 667 19.68 -14.30 -4.58
C ALA A 667 19.06 -15.31 -5.58
N ARG A 668 19.82 -15.81 -6.56
CA ARG A 668 19.37 -16.89 -7.45
C ARG A 668 19.23 -18.23 -6.73
N SER A 669 20.11 -18.56 -5.80
CA SER A 669 20.00 -19.76 -4.97
C SER A 669 18.83 -19.68 -3.98
N GLU A 670 18.61 -18.51 -3.39
CA GLU A 670 17.47 -18.23 -2.50
C GLU A 670 16.14 -18.33 -3.25
N LEU A 671 16.04 -17.72 -4.44
CA LEU A 671 14.87 -17.89 -5.32
C LEU A 671 14.65 -19.36 -5.73
N MET A 672 15.72 -20.12 -5.96
CA MET A 672 15.60 -21.56 -6.24
C MET A 672 15.10 -22.33 -5.01
N ASN A 673 15.56 -22.01 -3.81
CA ASN A 673 15.05 -22.60 -2.56
C ASN A 673 13.57 -22.29 -2.34
N VAL A 674 13.18 -21.01 -2.43
CA VAL A 674 11.77 -20.58 -2.33
C VAL A 674 10.90 -21.23 -3.41
N THR A 675 11.42 -21.44 -4.63
CA THR A 675 10.70 -22.18 -5.69
C THR A 675 10.52 -23.65 -5.32
N ASN A 676 11.55 -24.31 -4.78
CA ASN A 676 11.46 -25.71 -4.32
C ASN A 676 10.49 -25.86 -3.14
N GLU A 677 10.49 -24.92 -2.21
CA GLU A 677 9.55 -24.85 -1.08
C GLU A 677 8.12 -24.62 -1.56
N PHE A 678 7.90 -23.72 -2.52
CA PHE A 678 6.59 -23.50 -3.15
C PHE A 678 6.10 -24.76 -3.90
N GLU A 679 6.97 -25.47 -4.62
CA GLU A 679 6.60 -26.78 -5.19
C GLU A 679 6.29 -27.83 -4.12
N GLY A 680 7.01 -27.82 -2.99
CA GLY A 680 6.74 -28.69 -1.84
C GLY A 680 5.38 -28.41 -1.22
N LEU A 681 5.10 -27.15 -0.87
CA LEU A 681 3.81 -26.69 -0.36
C LEU A 681 2.68 -27.03 -1.34
N LYS A 682 2.87 -26.78 -2.64
CA LYS A 682 1.89 -27.16 -3.66
C LYS A 682 1.61 -28.66 -3.66
N ARG A 683 2.63 -29.53 -3.61
CA ARG A 683 2.43 -30.99 -3.51
C ARG A 683 1.65 -31.38 -2.25
N THR A 684 1.87 -30.70 -1.12
CA THR A 684 1.08 -30.95 0.11
C THR A 684 -0.37 -30.46 0.00
N ALA A 685 -0.62 -29.34 -0.70
CA ALA A 685 -1.96 -28.84 -0.97
C ALA A 685 -2.73 -29.74 -1.94
N ASP A 686 -2.08 -30.19 -3.03
CA ASP A 686 -2.64 -31.14 -3.99
C ASP A 686 -2.98 -32.49 -3.30
N ALA A 687 -2.12 -32.97 -2.39
CA ALA A 687 -2.40 -34.17 -1.59
C ALA A 687 -3.56 -33.99 -0.60
N LYS A 688 -3.62 -32.86 0.13
CA LYS A 688 -4.74 -32.55 1.04
C LYS A 688 -6.05 -32.30 0.31
N GLN A 689 -6.01 -31.88 -0.95
CA GLN A 689 -7.18 -31.81 -1.82
C GLN A 689 -7.66 -33.21 -2.23
N GLN A 690 -6.75 -34.13 -2.56
CA GLN A 690 -7.11 -35.54 -2.85
C GLN A 690 -7.74 -36.22 -1.63
N GLU A 691 -7.17 -36.03 -0.44
CA GLU A 691 -7.72 -36.53 0.83
C GLU A 691 -9.16 -36.01 1.08
N ARG A 692 -9.41 -34.71 0.81
CA ARG A 692 -10.76 -34.12 0.86
C ARG A 692 -11.71 -34.71 -0.17
N GLU A 693 -11.25 -34.97 -1.39
CA GLU A 693 -12.05 -35.63 -2.43
C GLU A 693 -12.36 -37.10 -2.10
N GLU A 694 -11.45 -37.81 -1.44
CA GLU A 694 -11.69 -39.18 -0.98
C GLU A 694 -12.68 -39.22 0.21
N THR A 695 -12.53 -38.33 1.19
CA THR A 695 -13.49 -38.23 2.30
C THR A 695 -14.90 -37.79 1.84
N THR A 696 -15.00 -36.89 0.86
CA THR A 696 -16.31 -36.48 0.32
C THR A 696 -16.95 -37.58 -0.54
N ARG A 697 -16.17 -38.37 -1.29
CA ARG A 697 -16.67 -39.60 -1.95
C ARG A 697 -17.14 -40.64 -0.94
N ALA A 698 -16.42 -40.85 0.16
CA ALA A 698 -16.83 -41.76 1.23
C ALA A 698 -18.14 -41.29 1.89
N LEU A 699 -18.28 -40.00 2.17
CA LEU A 699 -19.51 -39.42 2.72
C LEU A 699 -20.70 -39.55 1.74
N GLN A 700 -20.49 -39.37 0.44
CA GLN A 700 -21.53 -39.64 -0.58
C GLN A 700 -21.93 -41.13 -0.64
N MET A 701 -20.97 -42.05 -0.49
CA MET A 701 -21.27 -43.49 -0.41
C MET A 701 -22.08 -43.83 0.84
N HIS A 702 -21.75 -43.26 2.00
CA HIS A 702 -22.53 -43.44 3.23
C HIS A 702 -23.92 -42.78 3.17
N GLN A 703 -24.06 -41.62 2.52
CA GLN A 703 -25.37 -41.03 2.24
C GLN A 703 -26.23 -41.92 1.33
N GLY A 704 -25.63 -42.55 0.31
CA GLY A 704 -26.30 -43.55 -0.52
C GLY A 704 -26.74 -44.79 0.28
N GLN A 705 -25.88 -45.29 1.16
CA GLN A 705 -26.22 -46.40 2.07
C GLN A 705 -27.36 -46.03 3.03
N ALA A 706 -27.29 -44.86 3.66
CA ALA A 706 -28.34 -44.35 4.54
C ALA A 706 -29.69 -44.21 3.81
N ALA A 707 -29.69 -43.70 2.57
CA ALA A 707 -30.90 -43.66 1.75
C ALA A 707 -31.47 -45.06 1.46
N THR A 708 -30.63 -46.05 1.15
CA THR A 708 -31.11 -47.44 0.95
C THR A 708 -31.60 -48.12 2.23
N LEU A 709 -31.04 -47.75 3.38
CA LEU A 709 -31.53 -48.23 4.68
C LEU A 709 -32.85 -47.56 5.05
N GLN A 710 -33.02 -46.25 4.76
CA GLN A 710 -34.30 -45.58 4.97
C GLN A 710 -35.40 -46.22 4.12
N THR A 711 -35.18 -46.48 2.83
CA THR A 711 -36.19 -47.18 2.01
C THR A 711 -36.52 -48.57 2.53
N GLN A 712 -35.58 -49.27 3.18
CA GLN A 712 -35.85 -50.57 3.83
C GLN A 712 -36.65 -50.41 5.13
N ILE A 713 -36.47 -49.31 5.87
CA ILE A 713 -37.29 -48.96 7.03
C ILE A 713 -38.71 -48.63 6.56
N ASP A 714 -38.86 -47.76 5.55
CA ASP A 714 -40.15 -47.37 4.97
C ASP A 714 -40.93 -48.61 4.45
N ASP A 715 -40.25 -49.52 3.72
CA ASP A 715 -40.81 -50.80 3.25
C ASP A 715 -41.23 -51.72 4.41
N LEU A 716 -40.51 -51.72 5.53
CA LEU A 716 -40.83 -52.54 6.72
C LEU A 716 -41.96 -51.92 7.55
N GLU A 717 -42.02 -50.59 7.67
CA GLU A 717 -43.13 -49.88 8.31
C GLU A 717 -44.44 -50.10 7.55
N ALA A 718 -44.41 -50.07 6.21
CA ALA A 718 -45.55 -50.46 5.38
C ALA A 718 -46.01 -51.91 5.63
N GLN A 719 -45.08 -52.86 5.69
CA GLN A 719 -45.40 -54.27 6.03
C GLN A 719 -45.97 -54.43 7.44
N VAL A 720 -45.50 -53.63 8.41
CA VAL A 720 -46.07 -53.63 9.77
C VAL A 720 -47.48 -53.05 9.78
N LEU A 721 -47.73 -51.96 9.03
CA LEU A 721 -49.07 -51.38 8.87
C LEU A 721 -50.05 -52.40 8.28
N ASP A 722 -49.72 -53.00 7.14
CA ASP A 722 -50.52 -54.05 6.49
C ASP A 722 -50.85 -55.19 7.47
N LEU A 723 -49.85 -55.71 8.20
CA LEU A 723 -50.04 -56.76 9.20
C LEU A 723 -50.89 -56.33 10.40
N THR A 724 -50.86 -55.04 10.81
CA THR A 724 -51.73 -54.54 11.87
C THR A 724 -53.17 -54.34 11.41
N ASP A 725 -53.40 -53.98 10.15
CA ASP A 725 -54.75 -53.88 9.59
C ASP A 725 -55.34 -55.26 9.26
N ASP A 726 -54.55 -56.23 8.79
CA ASP A 726 -54.95 -57.65 8.74
C ASP A 726 -55.35 -58.18 10.12
N ALA A 727 -54.58 -57.85 11.17
CA ALA A 727 -54.91 -58.22 12.54
C ALA A 727 -56.21 -57.56 13.05
N ARG A 728 -56.43 -56.27 12.71
CA ARG A 728 -57.68 -55.55 13.01
C ARG A 728 -58.87 -56.19 12.30
N ILE A 729 -58.75 -56.45 11.00
CA ILE A 729 -59.78 -57.13 10.18
C ILE A 729 -60.10 -58.49 10.79
N PHE A 730 -59.09 -59.28 11.20
CA PHE A 730 -59.31 -60.56 11.86
C PHE A 730 -60.05 -60.42 13.21
N THR A 731 -59.73 -59.41 14.03
CA THR A 731 -60.48 -59.16 15.27
C THR A 731 -61.92 -58.75 15.01
N VAL A 732 -62.18 -57.84 14.07
CA VAL A 732 -63.54 -57.42 13.69
C VAL A 732 -64.33 -58.58 13.09
N GLU A 733 -63.69 -59.46 12.31
CA GLU A 733 -64.29 -60.70 11.83
C GLU A 733 -64.61 -61.69 12.96
N SER A 734 -63.77 -61.77 14.01
CA SER A 734 -64.02 -62.61 15.18
C SER A 734 -65.22 -62.09 15.97
N ASP A 735 -65.24 -60.79 16.28
CA ASP A 735 -66.32 -60.12 17.00
C ASP A 735 -67.65 -60.21 16.22
N ALA A 736 -67.62 -60.11 14.89
CA ALA A 736 -68.78 -60.34 14.02
C ALA A 736 -69.29 -61.78 14.09
N LYS A 737 -68.41 -62.79 14.13
CA LYS A 737 -68.79 -64.21 14.28
C LYS A 737 -69.31 -64.52 15.68
N GLU A 738 -68.74 -63.92 16.72
CA GLU A 738 -69.22 -64.04 18.10
C GLU A 738 -70.59 -63.38 18.29
N THR A 739 -70.80 -62.16 17.78
CA THR A 739 -72.11 -61.50 17.83
C THR A 739 -73.17 -62.23 17.02
N GLU A 740 -72.83 -62.79 15.85
CA GLU A 740 -73.74 -63.66 15.10
C GLU A 740 -74.07 -64.96 15.87
N ALA A 741 -73.09 -65.57 16.55
CA ALA A 741 -73.31 -66.74 17.40
C ALA A 741 -74.19 -66.42 18.62
N VAL A 742 -74.00 -65.27 19.27
CA VAL A 742 -74.85 -64.79 20.37
C VAL A 742 -76.28 -64.52 19.88
N ALA A 743 -76.46 -63.91 18.71
CA ALA A 743 -77.79 -63.71 18.11
C ALA A 743 -78.48 -65.05 17.78
N LYS A 744 -77.75 -66.04 17.25
CA LYS A 744 -78.24 -67.41 17.02
C LYS A 744 -78.64 -68.09 18.33
N LEU A 745 -77.85 -67.96 19.40
CA LEU A 745 -78.19 -68.49 20.73
C LEU A 745 -79.44 -67.82 21.31
N ALA A 746 -79.56 -66.49 21.19
CA ALA A 746 -80.74 -65.75 21.65
C ALA A 746 -82.02 -66.24 20.95
N ALA A 747 -82.00 -66.36 19.62
CA ALA A 747 -83.12 -66.90 18.85
C ALA A 747 -83.47 -68.36 19.24
N ILE A 748 -82.47 -69.21 19.52
CA ILE A 748 -82.70 -70.57 20.02
C ILE A 748 -83.34 -70.56 21.41
N THR A 749 -82.92 -69.66 22.31
CA THR A 749 -83.54 -69.53 23.64
C THR A 749 -84.96 -68.97 23.59
N GLU A 750 -85.27 -68.08 22.65
CA GLU A 750 -86.64 -67.58 22.43
C GLU A 750 -87.55 -68.70 21.90
N LEU A 751 -87.11 -69.45 20.87
CA LEU A 751 -87.83 -70.62 20.37
C LEU A 751 -88.04 -71.69 21.45
N LEU A 752 -87.06 -71.89 22.33
CA LEU A 752 -87.18 -72.82 23.45
C LEU A 752 -88.15 -72.30 24.52
N ALA A 753 -88.19 -71.00 24.81
CA ALA A 753 -89.18 -70.41 25.72
C ALA A 753 -90.61 -70.53 25.18
N VAL A 754 -90.82 -70.33 23.87
CA VAL A 754 -92.11 -70.58 23.21
C VAL A 754 -92.49 -72.06 23.31
N ALA A 755 -91.57 -72.98 23.02
CA ALA A 755 -91.81 -74.42 23.11
C ALA A 755 -92.10 -74.90 24.55
N VAL A 756 -91.52 -74.26 25.57
CA VAL A 756 -91.87 -74.50 26.98
C VAL A 756 -93.27 -73.98 27.30
N SER A 757 -93.63 -72.78 26.86
CA SER A 757 -94.98 -72.23 27.03
C SER A 757 -96.06 -73.07 26.34
N ASP A 758 -95.80 -73.56 25.12
CA ASP A 758 -96.69 -74.48 24.40
C ASP A 758 -96.79 -75.84 25.10
N LYS A 759 -95.70 -76.34 25.69
CA LYS A 759 -95.70 -77.56 26.51
C LYS A 759 -96.53 -77.37 27.79
N GLU A 760 -96.35 -76.27 28.51
CA GLU A 760 -97.10 -75.96 29.72
C GLU A 760 -98.60 -75.79 29.41
N ALA A 761 -98.94 -75.12 28.30
CA ALA A 761 -100.32 -75.01 27.82
C ALA A 761 -100.90 -76.38 27.37
N ALA A 762 -100.08 -77.29 26.83
CA ALA A 762 -100.50 -78.65 26.52
C ALA A 762 -100.68 -79.51 27.78
N GLU A 763 -99.81 -79.38 28.79
CA GLU A 763 -99.95 -80.06 30.08
C GLU A 763 -101.17 -79.56 30.86
N GLN A 764 -101.45 -78.25 30.83
CA GLN A 764 -102.71 -77.68 31.37
C GLN A 764 -103.93 -78.25 30.64
N ARG A 765 -103.93 -78.30 29.30
CA ARG A 765 -105.01 -78.96 28.54
C ARG A 765 -105.14 -80.45 28.88
N HIS A 766 -104.04 -81.14 29.21
CA HIS A 766 -104.10 -82.52 29.68
C HIS A 766 -104.65 -82.66 31.10
N THR A 767 -104.37 -81.73 32.03
CA THR A 767 -105.02 -81.71 33.36
C THR A 767 -106.49 -81.34 33.27
N ASP A 768 -106.86 -80.40 32.39
CA ASP A 768 -108.24 -80.01 32.14
C ASP A 768 -109.02 -81.18 31.54
N VAL A 769 -108.47 -81.87 30.52
CA VAL A 769 -109.09 -83.07 29.92
C VAL A 769 -109.12 -84.25 30.90
N ALA A 770 -108.16 -84.38 31.82
CA ALA A 770 -108.22 -85.38 32.89
C ALA A 770 -109.32 -85.06 33.91
N GLY A 771 -109.48 -83.78 34.29
CA GLY A 771 -110.57 -83.32 35.14
C GLY A 771 -111.94 -83.45 34.47
N ASP A 772 -112.04 -83.14 33.17
CA ASP A 772 -113.22 -83.39 32.35
C ASP A 772 -113.50 -84.90 32.20
N LEU A 773 -112.49 -85.78 32.23
CA LEU A 773 -112.67 -87.23 32.23
C LEU A 773 -113.13 -87.77 33.58
N GLU A 774 -112.55 -87.34 34.71
CA GLU A 774 -113.07 -87.69 36.05
C GLU A 774 -114.48 -87.14 36.25
N ALA A 775 -114.75 -85.92 35.78
CA ALA A 775 -116.08 -85.34 35.73
C ALA A 775 -116.99 -86.19 34.84
N LEU A 776 -116.59 -86.56 33.62
CA LEU A 776 -117.36 -87.41 32.70
C LEU A 776 -117.56 -88.83 33.23
N GLU A 777 -116.67 -89.39 34.04
CA GLU A 777 -116.89 -90.69 34.70
C GLU A 777 -117.91 -90.55 35.84
N SER A 778 -117.77 -89.52 36.68
CA SER A 778 -118.77 -89.19 37.72
C SER A 778 -120.14 -88.84 37.10
N GLU A 779 -120.14 -88.23 35.93
CA GLU A 779 -121.29 -87.83 35.14
C GLU A 779 -121.84 -88.99 34.30
N VAL A 780 -121.05 -90.00 33.93
CA VAL A 780 -121.56 -91.27 33.36
C VAL A 780 -122.16 -92.13 34.46
N VAL A 781 -121.67 -92.06 35.69
CA VAL A 781 -122.39 -92.63 36.86
C VAL A 781 -123.67 -91.83 37.13
N ARG A 782 -123.58 -90.50 37.21
CA ARG A 782 -124.75 -89.62 37.47
C ARG A 782 -125.78 -89.70 36.36
N LEU A 783 -125.40 -89.76 35.09
CA LEU A 783 -126.27 -89.98 33.93
C LEU A 783 -126.60 -91.46 33.70
N SER A 784 -125.92 -92.43 34.32
CA SER A 784 -126.45 -93.81 34.35
C SER A 784 -127.70 -93.87 35.24
N THR A 785 -127.77 -93.06 36.30
CA THR A 785 -129.00 -92.82 37.06
C THR A 785 -129.90 -91.78 36.39
N GLU A 786 -129.31 -90.70 35.87
CA GLU A 786 -129.94 -89.54 35.26
C GLU A 786 -130.68 -89.88 33.96
N LEU A 787 -130.09 -90.66 33.06
CA LEU A 787 -130.74 -91.15 31.82
C LEU A 787 -131.93 -92.07 32.13
N ALA A 788 -132.04 -92.61 33.36
CA ALA A 788 -133.22 -93.32 33.83
C ALA A 788 -134.33 -92.39 34.39
N MET A 789 -134.04 -91.12 34.69
CA MET A 789 -135.01 -90.11 35.16
C MET A 789 -135.22 -88.97 34.15
N ALA A 790 -134.17 -88.25 33.76
CA ALA A 790 -134.20 -87.13 32.82
C ALA A 790 -134.67 -87.52 31.40
N LYS A 791 -134.63 -88.80 31.02
CA LYS A 791 -135.29 -89.30 29.79
C LYS A 791 -136.84 -89.25 29.87
N ALA A 792 -137.39 -88.90 31.02
CA ALA A 792 -138.80 -88.55 31.22
C ALA A 792 -139.04 -87.04 31.41
N GLU A 793 -138.01 -86.18 31.42
CA GLU A 793 -138.14 -84.77 31.80
C GLU A 793 -137.47 -83.77 30.84
N LEU A 794 -136.36 -84.10 30.17
CA LEU A 794 -135.54 -83.13 29.42
C LEU A 794 -135.86 -83.00 27.91
N GLU A 795 -137.15 -83.02 27.54
CA GLU A 795 -137.60 -82.49 26.23
C GLU A 795 -137.78 -80.95 26.27
N GLY A 796 -137.40 -80.28 27.36
CA GLY A 796 -137.66 -78.86 27.63
C GLY A 796 -136.45 -77.91 27.63
N ALA A 797 -136.38 -77.09 26.56
CA ALA A 797 -135.92 -75.69 26.54
C ALA A 797 -134.40 -75.29 26.58
N TYR A 798 -134.01 -74.52 25.54
CA TYR A 798 -133.23 -73.23 25.49
C TYR A 798 -132.02 -72.95 26.43
N GLY A 799 -131.07 -72.04 26.15
CA GLY A 799 -130.84 -71.23 24.93
C GLY A 799 -130.44 -69.76 25.15
N SER A 800 -129.21 -69.45 25.59
CA SER A 800 -128.58 -68.10 25.45
C SER A 800 -127.06 -68.11 25.73
N ARG A 801 -126.22 -67.58 24.81
CA ARG A 801 -124.75 -67.43 25.04
C ARG A 801 -124.01 -66.40 24.17
N ALA A 802 -124.57 -65.93 23.05
CA ALA A 802 -123.81 -65.28 21.97
C ALA A 802 -123.48 -63.78 22.16
N GLU A 803 -124.16 -63.07 23.05
CA GLU A 803 -124.17 -61.60 23.05
C GLU A 803 -122.93 -60.96 23.70
N ARG A 804 -122.40 -61.57 24.77
CA ARG A 804 -121.28 -61.03 25.59
C ARG A 804 -119.90 -61.02 24.91
N ALA A 805 -119.75 -61.57 23.70
CA ALA A 805 -118.45 -61.72 23.05
C ALA A 805 -117.96 -60.46 22.30
N LYS A 806 -118.86 -59.54 21.92
CA LYS A 806 -118.53 -58.44 20.99
C LYS A 806 -117.97 -57.18 21.64
N GLU A 807 -118.20 -56.99 22.94
CA GLU A 807 -117.94 -55.70 23.61
C GLU A 807 -116.45 -55.50 23.97
N ALA A 808 -115.72 -56.58 24.29
CA ALA A 808 -114.33 -56.51 24.71
C ALA A 808 -113.36 -56.01 23.62
N GLN A 809 -113.57 -56.41 22.36
CA GLN A 809 -112.65 -56.11 21.25
C GLN A 809 -112.59 -54.62 20.87
N ALA A 810 -113.57 -53.81 21.31
CA ALA A 810 -113.66 -52.39 20.94
C ALA A 810 -112.72 -51.46 21.76
N ALA A 811 -112.16 -51.94 22.87
CA ALA A 811 -111.34 -51.12 23.77
C ALA A 811 -109.87 -51.02 23.32
N GLU A 812 -109.28 -52.17 22.95
CA GLU A 812 -107.85 -52.32 22.66
C GLU A 812 -107.36 -51.45 21.49
N VAL A 813 -108.17 -51.39 20.41
CA VAL A 813 -107.88 -50.64 19.18
C VAL A 813 -107.63 -49.15 19.44
N LYS A 814 -108.23 -48.56 20.48
CA LYS A 814 -108.03 -47.14 20.83
C LYS A 814 -106.63 -46.87 21.41
N GLY A 815 -106.15 -47.74 22.31
CA GLY A 815 -104.87 -47.54 23.00
C GLY A 815 -103.66 -47.61 22.07
N LEU A 816 -103.75 -48.38 20.98
CA LEU A 816 -102.73 -48.43 19.94
C LEU A 816 -102.70 -47.13 19.09
N GLY A 817 -103.87 -46.57 18.78
CA GLY A 817 -104.00 -45.35 17.97
C GLY A 817 -103.46 -44.06 18.63
N GLU A 818 -103.29 -44.05 19.96
CA GLU A 818 -102.69 -42.93 20.68
C GLU A 818 -101.16 -42.99 20.67
N ARG A 819 -100.57 -44.19 20.76
CA ARG A 819 -99.11 -44.39 20.69
C ARG A 819 -98.54 -44.04 19.32
N ASN A 820 -99.21 -44.48 18.25
CA ASN A 820 -98.77 -44.18 16.87
C ASN A 820 -98.68 -42.66 16.64
N ARG A 821 -99.66 -41.89 17.14
CA ARG A 821 -99.68 -40.42 17.03
C ARG A 821 -98.53 -39.74 17.79
N GLY A 822 -98.04 -40.35 18.87
CA GLY A 822 -96.84 -39.88 19.58
C GLY A 822 -95.58 -40.05 18.73
N LEU A 823 -95.37 -41.27 18.22
CA LEU A 823 -94.24 -41.60 17.35
C LEU A 823 -94.23 -40.79 16.04
N GLU A 824 -95.40 -40.53 15.45
CA GLU A 824 -95.56 -39.63 14.30
C GLU A 824 -95.10 -38.20 14.60
N GLY A 825 -95.29 -37.72 15.83
CA GLY A 825 -94.81 -36.41 16.30
C GLY A 825 -93.29 -36.35 16.47
N GLU A 826 -92.70 -37.37 17.09
CA GLU A 826 -91.25 -37.49 17.30
C GLU A 826 -90.49 -37.61 15.96
N LEU A 827 -91.01 -38.42 15.03
CA LEU A 827 -90.51 -38.52 13.65
C LEU A 827 -90.67 -37.20 12.86
N GLY A 828 -91.67 -36.39 13.20
CA GLY A 828 -91.83 -35.04 12.66
C GLY A 828 -90.77 -34.06 13.17
N GLY A 829 -90.45 -34.11 14.48
CA GLY A 829 -89.41 -33.28 15.09
C GLY A 829 -88.01 -33.57 14.52
N LEU A 830 -87.60 -34.85 14.55
CA LEU A 830 -86.30 -35.30 14.04
C LEU A 830 -86.12 -34.97 12.54
N ARG A 831 -87.20 -34.98 11.76
CA ARG A 831 -87.17 -34.55 10.34
C ARG A 831 -86.86 -33.07 10.20
N GLY A 832 -87.45 -32.20 11.02
CA GLY A 832 -87.19 -30.76 11.00
C GLY A 832 -85.76 -30.41 11.44
N GLU A 833 -85.23 -31.13 12.44
CA GLU A 833 -83.83 -31.00 12.86
C GLU A 833 -82.86 -31.42 11.73
N HIS A 834 -83.12 -32.55 11.07
CA HIS A 834 -82.33 -33.00 9.92
C HIS A 834 -82.40 -32.01 8.75
N GLU A 835 -83.58 -31.46 8.44
CA GLU A 835 -83.75 -30.45 7.38
C GLU A 835 -82.98 -29.16 7.70
N SER A 836 -82.92 -28.75 8.98
CA SER A 836 -82.07 -27.64 9.42
C SER A 836 -80.58 -27.95 9.33
N LEU A 837 -80.13 -29.17 9.67
CA LEU A 837 -78.71 -29.55 9.55
C LEU A 837 -78.26 -29.59 8.08
N VAL A 838 -79.12 -30.05 7.17
CA VAL A 838 -78.83 -30.04 5.73
C VAL A 838 -78.63 -28.60 5.23
N GLY A 839 -79.49 -27.66 5.61
CA GLY A 839 -79.32 -26.24 5.24
C GLY A 839 -78.00 -25.62 5.75
N VAL A 840 -77.53 -26.01 6.93
CA VAL A 840 -76.22 -25.59 7.46
C VAL A 840 -75.07 -26.22 6.67
N HIS A 841 -75.17 -27.51 6.33
CA HIS A 841 -74.17 -28.20 5.52
C HIS A 841 -74.09 -27.65 4.08
N GLU A 842 -75.21 -27.28 3.48
CA GLU A 842 -75.24 -26.61 2.16
C GLU A 842 -74.59 -25.23 2.23
N GLY A 843 -74.88 -24.44 3.27
CA GLY A 843 -74.22 -23.14 3.50
C GLY A 843 -72.71 -23.24 3.67
N LEU A 844 -72.25 -24.17 4.51
CA LEU A 844 -70.81 -24.45 4.69
C LEU A 844 -70.14 -24.95 3.40
N GLY A 845 -70.87 -25.69 2.55
CA GLY A 845 -70.40 -26.11 1.24
C GLY A 845 -70.11 -24.92 0.30
N VAL A 846 -70.98 -23.91 0.31
CA VAL A 846 -70.79 -22.68 -0.48
C VAL A 846 -69.59 -21.87 0.03
N GLU A 847 -69.44 -21.72 1.36
CA GLU A 847 -68.28 -21.05 1.96
C GLU A 847 -66.96 -21.75 1.60
N HIS A 848 -66.90 -23.08 1.73
CA HIS A 848 -65.72 -23.86 1.33
C HIS A 848 -65.39 -23.71 -0.17
N GLU A 849 -66.40 -23.68 -1.03
CA GLU A 849 -66.18 -23.45 -2.47
C GLU A 849 -65.81 -22.00 -2.79
N GLY A 850 -66.19 -21.04 -1.94
CA GLY A 850 -65.73 -19.65 -1.96
C GLY A 850 -64.24 -19.55 -1.63
N LEU A 851 -63.84 -19.99 -0.43
CA LEU A 851 -62.43 -20.02 0.00
C LEU A 851 -61.54 -20.77 -0.99
N ARG A 852 -62.01 -21.89 -1.56
CA ARG A 852 -61.25 -22.64 -2.57
C ARG A 852 -60.92 -21.78 -3.81
N ARG A 853 -61.85 -20.93 -4.27
CA ARG A 853 -61.61 -20.00 -5.39
C ARG A 853 -60.66 -18.88 -5.01
N GLU A 854 -60.70 -18.39 -3.78
CA GLU A 854 -59.75 -17.39 -3.29
C GLU A 854 -58.33 -17.96 -3.20
N PHE A 855 -58.14 -19.18 -2.68
CA PHE A 855 -56.85 -19.86 -2.69
C PHE A 855 -56.34 -20.13 -4.11
N GLU A 856 -57.21 -20.52 -5.04
CA GLU A 856 -56.85 -20.75 -6.45
C GLU A 856 -56.45 -19.44 -7.15
N GLY A 857 -57.12 -18.32 -6.85
CA GLY A 857 -56.75 -16.98 -7.31
C GLY A 857 -55.43 -16.46 -6.69
N LEU A 858 -55.23 -16.65 -5.38
CA LEU A 858 -54.02 -16.22 -4.65
C LEU A 858 -52.80 -17.06 -5.06
N ARG A 859 -53.00 -18.34 -5.38
CA ARG A 859 -52.00 -19.17 -6.04
C ARG A 859 -51.65 -18.61 -7.42
N GLY A 860 -52.64 -18.22 -8.22
CA GLY A 860 -52.43 -17.62 -9.53
C GLY A 860 -51.63 -16.31 -9.49
N THR A 861 -51.84 -15.45 -8.47
CA THR A 861 -51.02 -14.24 -8.30
C THR A 861 -49.62 -14.56 -7.82
N HIS A 862 -49.42 -15.56 -6.96
CA HIS A 862 -48.09 -16.04 -6.58
C HIS A 862 -47.31 -16.62 -7.77
N GLU A 863 -47.95 -17.48 -8.58
CA GLU A 863 -47.34 -18.03 -9.81
C GLU A 863 -46.96 -16.89 -10.78
N GLY A 864 -47.85 -15.90 -10.98
CA GLY A 864 -47.55 -14.68 -11.74
C GLY A 864 -46.32 -13.94 -11.21
N LEU A 865 -46.28 -13.62 -9.92
CA LEU A 865 -45.15 -12.95 -9.28
C LEU A 865 -43.84 -13.74 -9.40
N THR A 866 -43.87 -15.08 -9.34
CA THR A 866 -42.67 -15.89 -9.57
C THR A 866 -42.15 -15.73 -11.00
N THR A 867 -43.02 -15.70 -12.03
CA THR A 867 -42.58 -15.45 -13.41
C THR A 867 -42.04 -14.03 -13.62
N GLU A 868 -42.58 -13.01 -12.92
CA GLU A 868 -42.00 -11.66 -12.94
C GLU A 868 -40.62 -11.61 -12.28
N HIS A 869 -40.44 -12.31 -11.14
CA HIS A 869 -39.13 -12.41 -10.48
C HIS A 869 -38.09 -13.16 -11.32
N GLU A 870 -38.47 -14.20 -12.07
CA GLU A 870 -37.61 -14.87 -13.05
C GLU A 870 -37.27 -13.96 -14.24
N GLY A 871 -38.25 -13.22 -14.76
CA GLY A 871 -38.04 -12.23 -15.83
C GLY A 871 -37.12 -11.06 -15.41
N LEU A 872 -37.23 -10.62 -14.15
CA LEU A 872 -36.34 -9.63 -13.54
C LEU A 872 -34.93 -10.21 -13.31
N ARG A 873 -34.81 -11.45 -12.83
CA ARG A 873 -33.53 -12.15 -12.68
C ARG A 873 -32.80 -12.24 -14.03
N GLY A 874 -33.45 -12.76 -15.07
CA GLY A 874 -32.86 -12.84 -16.42
C GLY A 874 -32.55 -11.47 -17.03
N SER A 875 -33.18 -10.39 -16.55
CA SER A 875 -32.84 -9.01 -16.93
C SER A 875 -31.61 -8.47 -16.18
N HIS A 876 -31.45 -8.81 -14.90
CA HIS A 876 -30.22 -8.55 -14.14
C HIS A 876 -29.03 -9.36 -14.69
N GLU A 877 -29.22 -10.62 -15.06
CA GLU A 877 -28.17 -11.45 -15.67
C GLU A 877 -27.68 -10.87 -17.00
N ARG A 878 -28.60 -10.39 -17.86
CA ARG A 878 -28.26 -9.65 -19.09
C ARG A 878 -27.51 -8.35 -18.80
N LEU A 879 -27.98 -7.55 -17.83
CA LEU A 879 -27.32 -6.29 -17.47
C LEU A 879 -25.92 -6.52 -16.88
N ASN A 880 -25.71 -7.59 -16.10
CA ASN A 880 -24.40 -7.98 -15.61
C ASN A 880 -23.47 -8.39 -16.78
N ALA A 881 -23.95 -9.19 -17.73
CA ALA A 881 -23.18 -9.53 -18.93
C ALA A 881 -22.82 -8.31 -19.79
N GLU A 882 -23.69 -7.30 -19.89
CA GLU A 882 -23.36 -6.01 -20.51
C GLU A 882 -22.32 -5.22 -19.69
N HIS A 883 -22.40 -5.23 -18.36
CA HIS A 883 -21.41 -4.58 -17.48
C HIS A 883 -20.03 -5.25 -17.54
N ASP A 884 -19.97 -6.58 -17.62
CA ASP A 884 -18.70 -7.30 -17.75
C ASP A 884 -18.13 -7.12 -19.17
N GLY A 885 -18.96 -7.11 -20.22
CA GLY A 885 -18.53 -6.71 -21.56
C GLY A 885 -18.01 -5.26 -21.65
N LEU A 886 -18.59 -4.34 -20.87
CA LEU A 886 -18.10 -2.96 -20.72
C LEU A 886 -16.79 -2.88 -19.93
N ARG A 887 -16.60 -3.74 -18.91
CA ARG A 887 -15.34 -3.87 -18.17
C ARG A 887 -14.22 -4.37 -19.09
N ASP A 888 -14.48 -5.44 -19.83
CA ASP A 888 -13.60 -6.00 -20.85
C ASP A 888 -13.14 -4.95 -21.88
N LEU A 889 -14.06 -4.09 -22.34
CA LEU A 889 -13.74 -3.01 -23.27
C LEU A 889 -12.93 -1.90 -22.60
N HIS A 890 -13.20 -1.56 -21.34
CA HIS A 890 -12.42 -0.57 -20.60
C HIS A 890 -11.00 -1.06 -20.29
N GLU A 891 -10.83 -2.33 -19.93
CA GLU A 891 -9.51 -2.93 -19.68
C GLU A 891 -8.66 -2.97 -20.94
N ARG A 892 -9.24 -3.33 -22.09
CA ARG A 892 -8.59 -3.23 -23.41
C ARG A 892 -8.18 -1.79 -23.75
N LEU A 893 -9.07 -0.83 -23.53
CA LEU A 893 -8.77 0.60 -23.76
C LEU A 893 -7.64 1.11 -22.85
N ASN A 894 -7.59 0.67 -21.60
CA ASN A 894 -6.53 1.02 -20.66
C ASN A 894 -5.19 0.40 -21.10
N ALA A 895 -5.19 -0.86 -21.56
CA ALA A 895 -3.99 -1.48 -22.14
C ALA A 895 -3.50 -0.77 -23.42
N GLU A 896 -4.41 -0.27 -24.28
CA GLU A 896 -4.05 0.59 -25.40
C GLU A 896 -3.48 1.94 -24.93
N HIS A 897 -4.06 2.56 -23.90
CA HIS A 897 -3.56 3.81 -23.32
C HIS A 897 -2.18 3.67 -22.66
N ASP A 898 -1.91 2.60 -21.92
CA ASP A 898 -0.58 2.34 -21.36
C ASP A 898 0.42 1.95 -22.45
N GLY A 899 -0.01 1.24 -23.51
CA GLY A 899 0.80 1.05 -24.72
C GLY A 899 1.21 2.38 -25.38
N LEU A 900 0.26 3.31 -25.52
CA LEU A 900 0.51 4.66 -26.04
C LEU A 900 1.38 5.52 -25.11
N ARG A 901 1.21 5.40 -23.78
CA ARG A 901 2.08 6.03 -22.78
C ARG A 901 3.52 5.53 -22.94
N ASN A 902 3.73 4.22 -22.99
CA ASN A 902 5.06 3.61 -23.13
C ASN A 902 5.74 4.02 -24.45
N LEU A 903 4.96 4.19 -25.54
CA LEU A 903 5.46 4.76 -26.80
C LEU A 903 5.83 6.24 -26.67
N HIS A 904 5.01 7.05 -25.98
CA HIS A 904 5.33 8.46 -25.73
C HIS A 904 6.54 8.64 -24.80
N GLU A 905 6.71 7.79 -23.80
CA GLU A 905 7.86 7.80 -22.89
C GLU A 905 9.16 7.44 -23.63
N ARG A 906 9.11 6.38 -24.46
CA ARG A 906 10.22 6.03 -25.36
C ARG A 906 10.57 7.16 -26.33
N LEU A 907 9.57 7.78 -26.99
CA LEU A 907 9.79 8.94 -27.84
C LEU A 907 10.34 10.15 -27.06
N GLY A 908 9.97 10.30 -25.78
CA GLY A 908 10.54 11.29 -24.87
C GLY A 908 12.03 11.03 -24.60
N ALA A 909 12.41 9.79 -24.32
CA ALA A 909 13.81 9.39 -24.16
C ALA A 909 14.63 9.53 -25.46
N GLU A 910 14.05 9.17 -26.61
CA GLU A 910 14.66 9.41 -27.94
C GLU A 910 14.83 10.92 -28.20
N HIS A 911 13.87 11.76 -27.83
CA HIS A 911 13.99 13.22 -27.94
C HIS A 911 15.02 13.83 -26.98
N GLU A 912 15.11 13.39 -25.72
CA GLU A 912 16.07 13.94 -24.75
C GLU A 912 17.50 13.45 -25.03
N THR A 913 17.68 12.22 -25.51
CA THR A 913 18.99 11.75 -26.00
C THR A 913 19.42 12.49 -27.27
N LEU A 914 18.52 12.70 -28.25
CA LEU A 914 18.80 13.56 -29.40
C LEU A 914 19.16 14.99 -28.97
N ARG A 915 18.42 15.57 -28.02
CA ARG A 915 18.71 16.89 -27.45
C ARG A 915 20.10 16.94 -26.80
N GLY A 916 20.47 15.93 -26.00
CA GLY A 916 21.81 15.80 -25.43
C GLY A 916 22.91 15.74 -26.50
N THR A 917 22.70 15.00 -27.60
CA THR A 917 23.65 15.00 -28.73
C THR A 917 23.71 16.34 -29.47
N HIS A 918 22.60 17.07 -29.59
CA HIS A 918 22.57 18.43 -30.15
C HIS A 918 23.29 19.43 -29.24
N GLU A 919 23.13 19.34 -27.92
CA GLU A 919 23.82 20.19 -26.96
C GLU A 919 25.33 19.90 -26.92
N ALA A 920 25.73 18.62 -26.90
CA ALA A 920 27.13 18.22 -26.98
C ALA A 920 27.81 18.65 -28.30
N THR A 921 27.11 18.54 -29.44
CA THR A 921 27.64 19.01 -30.74
C THR A 921 27.69 20.53 -30.82
N LEU A 922 26.73 21.27 -30.24
CA LEU A 922 26.80 22.73 -30.11
C LEU A 922 27.98 23.16 -29.23
N ALA A 923 28.20 22.50 -28.09
CA ALA A 923 29.35 22.77 -27.21
C ALA A 923 30.69 22.48 -27.91
N SER A 924 30.79 21.37 -28.66
CA SER A 924 31.96 21.05 -29.48
C SER A 924 32.19 22.07 -30.60
N LEU A 925 31.13 22.58 -31.23
CA LEU A 925 31.22 23.63 -32.25
C LEU A 925 31.64 24.96 -31.63
N GLN A 926 31.10 25.34 -30.47
CA GLN A 926 31.51 26.54 -29.72
C GLN A 926 32.99 26.47 -29.30
N ASN A 927 33.46 25.33 -28.78
CA ASN A 927 34.86 25.14 -28.42
C ASN A 927 35.76 25.23 -29.67
N SER A 928 35.41 24.54 -30.77
CA SER A 928 36.18 24.65 -32.02
C SER A 928 36.18 26.08 -32.58
N HIS A 929 35.08 26.84 -32.45
CA HIS A 929 35.02 28.24 -32.83
C HIS A 929 35.93 29.11 -31.94
N GLY A 930 35.95 28.88 -30.62
CA GLY A 930 36.86 29.54 -29.68
C GLY A 930 38.34 29.24 -29.97
N GLN A 931 38.67 28.01 -30.35
CA GLN A 931 40.01 27.63 -30.80
C GLN A 931 40.38 28.30 -32.14
N ILE A 932 39.43 28.44 -33.06
CA ILE A 932 39.62 29.14 -34.34
C ILE A 932 39.80 30.65 -34.13
N THR A 933 39.03 31.31 -33.26
CA THR A 933 39.14 32.75 -33.00
C THR A 933 40.42 33.10 -32.24
N THR A 934 40.82 32.31 -31.24
CA THR A 934 42.12 32.46 -30.56
C THR A 934 43.29 32.18 -31.50
N SER A 935 43.19 31.16 -32.36
CA SER A 935 44.15 30.90 -33.44
C SER A 935 44.20 32.01 -34.49
N ALA A 936 43.09 32.72 -34.73
CA ALA A 936 43.03 33.85 -35.65
C ALA A 936 43.62 35.12 -35.04
N SER A 937 43.33 35.42 -33.77
CA SER A 937 43.94 36.55 -33.06
C SER A 937 45.45 36.36 -32.96
N SER A 938 45.94 35.24 -32.42
CA SER A 938 47.38 34.96 -32.31
C SER A 938 48.13 35.04 -33.65
N LYS A 939 47.51 34.61 -34.77
CA LYS A 939 48.06 34.82 -36.12
C LYS A 939 48.04 36.29 -36.55
N SER A 940 46.97 37.03 -36.26
CA SER A 940 46.86 38.47 -36.54
C SER A 940 47.83 39.31 -35.70
N ASP A 941 48.01 38.97 -34.43
CA ASP A 941 48.90 39.67 -33.50
C ASP A 941 50.37 39.38 -33.81
N ARG A 942 50.70 38.15 -34.22
CA ARG A 942 52.02 37.83 -34.79
C ARG A 942 52.25 38.51 -36.15
N ALA A 943 51.23 38.70 -36.97
CA ALA A 943 51.36 39.49 -38.20
C ALA A 943 51.66 40.97 -37.89
N LYS A 944 50.90 41.59 -36.97
CA LYS A 944 51.15 42.96 -36.48
C LYS A 944 52.52 43.15 -35.80
N LEU A 945 53.10 42.08 -35.26
CA LEU A 945 54.47 42.10 -34.71
C LEU A 945 55.49 42.11 -35.85
N LEU A 946 55.37 41.17 -36.79
CA LEU A 946 56.24 41.10 -37.98
C LEU A 946 56.13 42.35 -38.88
N GLU A 947 54.95 42.96 -38.97
CA GLU A 947 54.74 44.24 -39.67
C GLU A 947 55.54 45.38 -39.02
N ARG A 948 55.59 45.45 -37.68
CA ARG A 948 56.43 46.42 -36.96
C ARG A 948 57.91 46.09 -37.07
N GLU A 949 58.31 44.84 -36.89
CA GLU A 949 59.71 44.42 -37.04
C GLU A 949 60.23 44.75 -38.44
N LEU A 950 59.41 44.59 -39.48
CA LEU A 950 59.75 45.02 -40.84
C LEU A 950 59.76 46.54 -41.00
N GLU A 951 58.80 47.28 -40.41
CA GLU A 951 58.77 48.75 -40.44
C GLU A 951 60.03 49.32 -39.76
N ASP A 952 60.34 48.89 -38.54
CA ASP A 952 61.53 49.28 -37.76
C ASP A 952 62.81 48.94 -38.52
N MET A 953 62.98 47.71 -39.02
CA MET A 953 64.13 47.35 -39.87
C MET A 953 64.22 48.24 -41.13
N THR A 954 63.12 48.58 -41.80
CA THR A 954 63.17 49.50 -42.96
C THR A 954 63.47 50.93 -42.57
N ASN A 955 63.14 51.36 -41.36
CA ASN A 955 63.54 52.66 -40.82
C ASN A 955 65.04 52.67 -40.50
N GLU A 956 65.58 51.63 -39.87
CA GLU A 956 67.03 51.46 -39.68
C GLU A 956 67.78 51.46 -41.02
N TYR A 957 67.31 50.72 -42.04
CA TYR A 957 67.93 50.75 -43.37
C TYR A 957 67.87 52.14 -44.02
N GLN A 958 66.79 52.91 -43.83
CA GLN A 958 66.72 54.29 -44.30
C GLN A 958 67.68 55.22 -43.53
N GLU A 959 67.85 55.04 -42.23
CA GLU A 959 68.77 55.84 -41.41
C GLU A 959 70.23 55.52 -41.74
N LEU A 960 70.61 54.25 -41.84
CA LEU A 960 71.92 53.81 -42.34
C LEU A 960 72.20 54.36 -43.76
N THR A 961 71.17 54.44 -44.62
CA THR A 961 71.30 55.05 -45.95
C THR A 961 71.51 56.56 -45.87
N ARG A 962 70.81 57.27 -44.96
CA ARG A 962 70.99 58.71 -44.73
C ARG A 962 72.37 59.01 -44.14
N GLU A 963 72.85 58.20 -43.20
CA GLU A 963 74.18 58.29 -42.60
C GLU A 963 75.26 58.03 -43.65
N SER A 964 75.14 56.96 -44.44
CA SER A 964 76.05 56.67 -45.56
C SER A 964 76.15 57.83 -46.56
N ILE A 965 75.00 58.42 -46.94
CA ILE A 965 74.94 59.63 -47.78
C ILE A 965 75.58 60.84 -47.10
N GLN A 966 75.52 60.95 -45.77
CA GLN A 966 76.13 62.04 -45.02
C GLN A 966 77.66 61.87 -44.89
N LEU A 967 78.13 60.67 -44.57
CA LEU A 967 79.54 60.31 -44.54
C LEU A 967 80.20 60.51 -45.91
N GLU A 968 79.51 60.21 -47.01
CA GLU A 968 80.03 60.46 -48.37
C GLU A 968 80.13 61.97 -48.70
N LYS A 969 79.23 62.81 -48.18
CA LYS A 969 79.39 64.28 -48.29
C LYS A 969 80.57 64.79 -47.46
N GLU A 970 80.73 64.30 -46.24
CA GLU A 970 81.82 64.70 -45.34
C GLU A 970 83.17 64.25 -45.88
N ARG A 971 83.23 63.02 -46.42
CA ARG A 971 84.37 62.55 -47.22
C ARG A 971 84.64 63.47 -48.42
N GLY A 972 83.61 63.88 -49.16
CA GLY A 972 83.74 64.86 -50.24
C GLY A 972 84.32 66.21 -49.78
N GLN A 973 83.85 66.75 -48.66
CA GLN A 973 84.39 67.98 -48.07
C GLN A 973 85.85 67.83 -47.62
N LEU A 974 86.23 66.65 -47.11
CA LEU A 974 87.62 66.32 -46.77
C LEU A 974 88.48 66.15 -48.02
N GLU A 975 87.97 65.56 -49.11
CA GLU A 975 88.65 65.50 -50.41
C GLU A 975 88.88 66.90 -51.01
N ASP A 976 87.88 67.79 -50.96
CA ASP A 976 88.00 69.20 -51.36
C ASP A 976 89.02 69.96 -50.50
N LEU A 977 89.04 69.73 -49.17
CA LEU A 977 90.05 70.32 -48.27
C LEU A 977 91.46 69.78 -48.53
N ILE A 978 91.60 68.50 -48.89
CA ILE A 978 92.87 67.87 -49.26
C ILE A 978 93.39 68.43 -50.58
N ASP A 979 92.55 68.54 -51.61
CA ASP A 979 92.96 69.13 -52.89
C ASP A 979 93.20 70.66 -52.76
N GLY A 980 92.45 71.36 -51.91
CA GLY A 980 92.73 72.76 -51.53
C GLY A 980 93.97 72.96 -50.62
N LEU A 981 94.44 71.90 -49.94
CA LEU A 981 95.77 71.86 -49.32
C LEU A 981 96.86 71.58 -50.35
N ARG A 982 96.62 70.67 -51.30
CA ARG A 982 97.55 70.35 -52.40
C ARG A 982 97.79 71.52 -53.33
N ASP A 983 96.75 72.24 -53.77
CA ASP A 983 96.91 73.45 -54.61
C ASP A 983 97.65 74.57 -53.84
N ARG A 984 97.52 74.65 -52.51
CA ARG A 984 98.35 75.54 -51.68
C ARG A 984 99.80 75.05 -51.55
N CYS A 985 100.04 73.74 -51.46
CA CYS A 985 101.39 73.18 -51.48
C CYS A 985 102.05 73.41 -52.84
N GLU A 986 101.37 73.14 -53.96
CA GLU A 986 101.84 73.48 -55.32
C GLU A 986 102.13 74.99 -55.45
N GLY A 987 101.30 75.86 -54.86
CA GLY A 987 101.51 77.30 -54.84
C GLY A 987 102.72 77.75 -54.02
N LEU A 988 102.96 77.14 -52.85
CA LEU A 988 104.14 77.40 -52.01
C LEU A 988 105.41 76.80 -52.64
N GLU A 989 105.32 75.62 -53.26
CA GLU A 989 106.41 75.03 -54.06
C GLU A 989 106.75 75.92 -55.26
N ALA A 990 105.76 76.49 -55.94
CA ALA A 990 105.96 77.45 -57.01
C ALA A 990 106.68 78.71 -56.48
N GLN A 991 106.22 79.32 -55.38
CA GLN A 991 106.88 80.47 -54.75
C GLN A 991 108.32 80.16 -54.32
N VAL A 992 108.56 78.99 -53.70
CA VAL A 992 109.91 78.53 -53.35
C VAL A 992 110.75 78.28 -54.60
N SER A 993 110.16 77.83 -55.71
CA SER A 993 110.88 77.67 -56.99
C SER A 993 111.23 79.02 -57.63
N ASP A 994 110.32 80.00 -57.58
CA ASP A 994 110.53 81.35 -58.09
C ASP A 994 111.61 82.08 -57.27
N ASP A 995 111.54 82.04 -55.94
CA ASP A 995 112.58 82.60 -55.09
C ASP A 995 113.90 81.83 -55.22
N ARG A 996 113.89 80.50 -55.43
CA ARG A 996 115.13 79.75 -55.72
C ARG A 996 115.74 80.16 -57.07
N VAL A 997 114.93 80.43 -58.09
CA VAL A 997 115.39 81.04 -59.36
C VAL A 997 115.93 82.45 -59.13
N ARG A 998 115.28 83.25 -58.27
CA ARG A 998 115.69 84.61 -57.88
C ARG A 998 117.05 84.63 -57.18
N TRP A 999 117.32 83.67 -56.30
CA TRP A 999 118.62 83.48 -55.64
C TRP A 999 119.68 82.88 -56.57
N LEU A 1000 119.31 82.02 -57.52
CA LEU A 1000 120.21 81.48 -58.55
C LEU A 1000 120.69 82.54 -59.56
N GLY A 1001 119.98 83.65 -59.71
CA GLY A 1001 120.38 84.77 -60.58
C GLY A 1001 121.63 85.55 -60.12
N LEU A 1002 122.17 85.27 -58.92
CA LEU A 1002 123.15 86.14 -58.26
C LEU A 1002 124.42 85.46 -57.70
N LYS A 1003 124.93 84.37 -58.33
CA LYS A 1003 126.38 84.08 -58.54
C LYS A 1003 126.65 82.75 -59.24
N SER A 1004 127.77 82.72 -59.97
CA SER A 1004 128.45 81.57 -60.59
C SER A 1004 129.96 81.83 -60.36
N PRO A 1005 130.83 80.83 -60.04
CA PRO A 1005 130.99 79.62 -60.85
C PRO A 1005 131.29 78.28 -60.12
N GLY A 1006 131.15 77.20 -60.89
CA GLY A 1006 131.96 75.97 -60.83
C GLY A 1006 131.33 74.73 -60.17
N MET A 1007 131.78 73.50 -60.46
CA MET A 1007 132.48 72.96 -61.66
C MET A 1007 132.60 71.42 -61.53
N GLY A 1008 131.82 70.65 -62.30
CA GLY A 1008 131.99 69.18 -62.41
C GLY A 1008 131.63 68.35 -61.17
N ALA A 1009 131.68 67.01 -61.20
CA ALA A 1009 131.70 66.04 -62.31
C ALA A 1009 131.49 64.61 -61.75
N VAL A 1010 131.36 63.58 -62.62
CA VAL A 1010 131.47 62.12 -62.30
C VAL A 1010 130.27 61.56 -61.47
N ALA A 1011 129.69 60.37 -61.70
CA ALA A 1011 129.78 59.39 -62.80
C ALA A 1011 128.39 58.78 -63.08
N GLY A 1012 128.21 58.18 -64.26
CA GLY A 1012 127.14 57.21 -64.54
C GLY A 1012 127.75 55.94 -65.15
N GLY A 1013 127.09 54.79 -64.99
CA GLY A 1013 127.61 53.52 -65.52
C GLY A 1013 126.60 52.37 -65.54
N GLY A 1014 126.31 51.87 -66.76
CA GLY A 1014 125.56 50.64 -67.04
C GLY A 1014 124.03 50.73 -66.89
N ALA A 1015 123.22 50.04 -67.68
CA ALA A 1015 123.43 49.36 -68.97
C ALA A 1015 122.05 49.27 -69.67
N ALA A 1016 121.90 49.62 -70.96
CA ALA A 1016 121.92 48.73 -72.14
C ALA A 1016 120.87 47.59 -72.12
N ALA A 1017 120.12 47.25 -73.19
CA ALA A 1017 119.90 47.84 -74.53
C ALA A 1017 118.60 47.18 -75.12
N GLY A 1018 118.01 47.57 -76.26
CA GLY A 1018 118.34 48.61 -77.27
C GLY A 1018 117.05 49.23 -77.87
N GLU A 1019 117.11 50.26 -78.72
CA GLU A 1019 117.28 50.20 -80.20
C GLU A 1019 115.96 49.97 -80.98
N HIS A 1020 115.64 50.59 -82.13
CA HIS A 1020 116.11 51.81 -82.84
C HIS A 1020 115.18 52.05 -84.09
N VAL A 1021 115.03 53.17 -84.84
CA VAL A 1021 115.63 54.52 -84.94
C VAL A 1021 114.53 55.57 -85.28
N GLY A 1022 114.54 56.75 -84.64
CA GLY A 1022 114.15 58.06 -85.24
C GLY A 1022 112.66 58.41 -85.47
N GLY A 1023 112.28 59.70 -85.53
CA GLY A 1023 113.07 60.90 -85.26
C GLY A 1023 112.34 62.24 -85.50
N ASN A 1024 112.82 63.30 -84.84
CA ASN A 1024 112.55 64.75 -85.04
C ASN A 1024 111.10 65.27 -85.16
N GLY A 1025 110.66 66.02 -84.13
CA GLY A 1025 109.44 66.84 -84.17
C GLY A 1025 109.31 67.79 -82.97
N ARG A 1026 110.10 68.87 -82.94
CA ARG A 1026 110.02 69.90 -81.88
C ARG A 1026 108.80 70.81 -82.09
N GLU A 1027 107.82 70.75 -81.19
CA GLU A 1027 107.06 71.93 -80.74
C GLU A 1027 106.84 71.84 -79.22
N MET A 1028 106.82 72.98 -78.53
CA MET A 1028 106.81 73.04 -77.06
C MET A 1028 105.40 73.24 -76.51
N THR A 1029 104.62 72.16 -76.41
CA THR A 1029 103.39 72.15 -75.62
C THR A 1029 103.72 72.30 -74.13
N SER A 1030 103.37 73.45 -73.56
CA SER A 1030 103.74 73.84 -72.20
C SER A 1030 103.36 72.79 -71.15
N THR A 1031 104.24 72.57 -70.18
CA THR A 1031 103.99 71.69 -69.01
C THR A 1031 102.79 72.13 -68.18
N MET A 1032 102.37 73.40 -68.26
CA MET A 1032 101.10 73.86 -67.69
C MET A 1032 99.89 73.23 -68.37
N VAL A 1033 99.91 73.06 -69.70
CA VAL A 1033 98.81 72.43 -70.45
C VAL A 1033 98.74 70.94 -70.11
N LEU A 1034 99.88 70.26 -69.98
CA LEU A 1034 99.93 68.87 -69.52
C LEU A 1034 99.46 68.74 -68.05
N ARG A 1035 99.80 69.67 -67.15
CA ARG A 1035 99.22 69.70 -65.78
C ARG A 1035 97.71 69.98 -65.79
N GLN A 1036 97.22 70.86 -66.65
CA GLN A 1036 95.79 71.18 -66.75
C GLN A 1036 94.99 70.02 -67.33
N GLU A 1037 95.42 69.41 -68.42
CA GLU A 1037 94.75 68.23 -69.01
C GLU A 1037 94.89 66.99 -68.11
N PHE A 1038 95.97 66.85 -67.32
CA PHE A 1038 96.03 65.82 -66.28
C PHE A 1038 95.07 66.12 -65.12
N LYS A 1039 95.01 67.36 -64.59
CA LYS A 1039 94.00 67.74 -63.57
C LYS A 1039 92.57 67.63 -64.10
N ARG A 1040 92.34 67.79 -65.41
CA ARG A 1040 91.07 67.54 -66.09
C ARG A 1040 90.74 66.05 -66.15
N MET A 1041 91.64 65.24 -66.69
CA MET A 1041 91.51 63.78 -66.76
C MET A 1041 91.27 63.15 -65.38
N MET A 1042 91.94 63.64 -64.33
CA MET A 1042 91.73 63.19 -62.95
C MET A 1042 90.36 63.63 -62.37
N ARG A 1043 89.78 64.74 -62.84
CA ARG A 1043 88.41 65.14 -62.47
C ARG A 1043 87.36 64.36 -63.25
N GLU A 1044 87.58 64.13 -64.54
CA GLU A 1044 86.69 63.36 -65.42
C GLU A 1044 86.65 61.89 -64.96
N THR A 1045 87.79 61.26 -64.66
CA THR A 1045 87.84 59.89 -64.10
C THR A 1045 87.24 59.77 -62.70
N ARG A 1046 87.42 60.75 -61.79
CA ARG A 1046 86.67 60.77 -60.51
C ARG A 1046 85.15 60.89 -60.75
N ALA A 1047 84.73 61.75 -61.69
CA ALA A 1047 83.32 61.91 -62.02
C ALA A 1047 82.70 60.66 -62.68
N GLU A 1048 83.49 59.88 -63.44
CA GLU A 1048 83.07 58.57 -63.96
C GLU A 1048 83.03 57.50 -62.87
N GLY A 1049 83.98 57.49 -61.92
CA GLY A 1049 83.92 56.63 -60.74
C GLY A 1049 82.66 56.87 -59.89
N VAL A 1050 82.29 58.13 -59.66
CA VAL A 1050 81.04 58.49 -58.94
C VAL A 1050 79.78 58.12 -59.74
N LYS A 1051 79.82 58.18 -61.08
CA LYS A 1051 78.72 57.67 -61.93
C LYS A 1051 78.60 56.15 -61.83
N LEU A 1052 79.71 55.41 -61.89
CA LEU A 1052 79.71 53.94 -61.75
C LEU A 1052 79.17 53.52 -60.38
N LEU A 1053 79.58 54.18 -59.29
CA LEU A 1053 79.04 53.93 -57.95
C LEU A 1053 77.54 54.18 -57.83
N ARG A 1054 77.00 55.19 -58.55
CA ARG A 1054 75.55 55.42 -58.63
C ARG A 1054 74.79 54.42 -59.49
N VAL A 1055 75.44 53.80 -60.47
CA VAL A 1055 74.85 52.73 -61.30
C VAL A 1055 74.85 51.37 -60.59
N SER A 1056 75.72 51.18 -59.58
CA SER A 1056 75.72 50.00 -58.70
C SER A 1056 74.84 50.15 -57.44
N PHE A 1057 73.96 51.14 -57.39
CA PHE A 1057 73.02 51.38 -56.28
C PHE A 1057 71.54 51.50 -56.76
N LEU A 1058 71.28 50.94 -57.94
CA LEU A 1058 69.97 50.72 -58.58
C LEU A 1058 69.89 49.25 -59.05
#